data_AF-A0A926CKS5-F1
#
_entry.id   AF-A0A926CKS5-F1
#
_cell.length_a   1.000
_cell.length_b   1.000
_cell.length_c   1.000
_cell.angle_alpha   90.00
_cell.angle_beta   90.00
_cell.angle_gamma   90.00
#
_symmetry.space_group_name_H-M   'P 1'
#
loop_
_entity.id
_entity.type
_entity.pdbx_description
1 polymer ?
#
loop_
_entity_poly.entity_id
_entity_poly.type
_entity_poly.pdbx_seq_one_letter_code
_entity_poly.pdbx_strand_id
1 'polypeptide(L)'
;PNQLHLYDPATRNDVALALGYAPSSLALSADGRFAAVGHDQFISWVDLNGLRVVRVIGIGIDVAALAVARDFVYALPRGSGALRYASVSTGVVSVTGITFYTTPGALVALKDGSALYSADLGSTRLNVAPTGAVTPRYGPFVQPCNGPLNLAEDSRLVNRCSFTYSVNSDPALDLQYRGRFGVQIRHLTSSASRVEVAVLPYTDSLSPTLADSELLLYRSEYLDEFARFTLPQFVSSNKTGAGLGRFVFYSADSSKLIVVMQADPAAGFLNDYGVAVFNFGASCPATFASATGSVAAIGGTSSVAVSNNFTCLWQATSTSAWLKILSNSTASGAAGLKWYAQPNPTAAARSGTLTIAGQTFTVTQGGRAAASDLAVLPYQVMDAEYDKQLDRLVIVSAAPNQLHLYDGLEKLETLSADLPLAPRHVSVSPDGRYAAVSHDAWVTRVNLTTGLVDRVYPVPDAPTDVVLSATHLFSIAGLNFGNLDAQIRAIDLATGAQTSKGRGTRGVLSVDGTSLFTDGNSLGTSRWKVVAGALVLNNSSSDFSSGTCDYLQRSADGLRLLTGCGSALRLSDTKDQDLKYGGTLTGLTRLTSIVHLPTRGLLFAAPREPYLRTSEVQKFSYQDLGYLSKTPLPEISSGGPNSFTFPTFVFASADESKVMVLLQSTTGSGQNSAGSVDRVYSFAVDSAPVCTFTFSPPALALPQSGGTSARVQVNTLPACSWTVVSNAAWLVGDTSINKGPGSFFVSAGINPENSQRAATISIAGQSLVITQASVADCSFSVPSSLIIGAEWFYATLPVDSAFGCAFTISGNVPWLGFYSHGTGISVSPNETGVSRTGTLTVSGKQVTITQLSKSVSECKALINQELINLPAEGKSGTLTLTFTGTCPATWSSVYSPRWLQIYPVSGTTAIPQTLNYTVYPSFGSARGSLIQLSTGAGIGVGQNSTFFSQDERFVGLVYFAFLGRVAAPSEIAFQVNALTRGLSRADLVTSFLNSNEFNFSGRFIAGLYVGLLNRDADFGGWLFQRNALATGFANQNQLVSNFLGSPEWVLKFGNPANSEFVRLLYRYILLREGTQAEVNFQVNALNAGSTRVALAAAFLNTTEFRIGTGARLTAFLLHATLLSRDGLAAETASKIARLNASVPAKTLVQEILDNPEFGARTSGN
;
A
#
# COMPACT_ATOMS: atom_id res chain seq x y z
N PRO A 1 59.83 18.67 -28.43
CA PRO A 1 60.61 19.48 -27.46
C PRO A 1 59.94 19.37 -26.08
N ASN A 2 60.71 19.43 -24.98
CA ASN A 2 60.14 19.36 -23.62
C ASN A 2 59.63 20.75 -23.25
N GLN A 3 58.31 20.97 -23.34
CA GLN A 3 57.72 22.30 -23.20
C GLN A 3 56.38 22.25 -22.45
N LEU A 4 56.07 23.34 -21.75
CA LEU A 4 54.72 23.66 -21.28
C LEU A 4 54.14 24.72 -22.22
N HIS A 5 52.93 24.50 -22.72
CA HIS A 5 52.26 25.40 -23.66
C HIS A 5 51.11 26.15 -22.97
N LEU A 6 51.05 27.46 -23.19
CA LEU A 6 49.90 28.29 -22.87
C LEU A 6 49.21 28.68 -24.18
N TYR A 7 48.12 27.97 -24.49
CA TYR A 7 47.37 28.13 -25.73
C TYR A 7 46.07 28.91 -25.48
N ASP A 8 45.85 29.98 -26.23
CA ASP A 8 44.58 30.72 -26.26
C ASP A 8 43.70 30.20 -27.41
N PRO A 9 42.62 29.48 -27.12
CA PRO A 9 41.74 28.92 -28.15
C PRO A 9 40.90 29.98 -28.89
N ALA A 10 40.78 31.20 -28.37
CA ALA A 10 40.06 32.28 -29.03
C ALA A 10 40.91 32.95 -30.11
N THR A 11 42.16 33.27 -29.79
CA THR A 11 43.10 33.93 -30.72
C THR A 11 43.98 32.95 -31.50
N ARG A 12 44.03 31.69 -31.07
CA ARG A 12 44.95 30.63 -31.53
C ARG A 12 46.42 30.95 -31.25
N ASN A 13 46.70 31.88 -30.34
CA ASN A 13 48.06 32.16 -29.90
C ASN A 13 48.58 31.01 -29.03
N ASP A 14 49.83 30.59 -29.25
CA ASP A 14 50.52 29.57 -28.47
C ASP A 14 51.84 30.13 -27.97
N VAL A 15 52.08 30.07 -26.66
CA VAL A 15 53.35 30.46 -26.05
C VAL A 15 53.92 29.28 -25.28
N ALA A 16 55.15 28.89 -25.61
CA ALA A 16 55.81 27.74 -25.02
C ALA A 16 56.91 28.14 -24.02
N LEU A 17 56.93 27.48 -22.87
CA LEU A 17 58.00 27.53 -21.88
C LEU A 17 58.84 26.25 -21.97
N ALA A 18 60.15 26.38 -22.15
CA ALA A 18 61.06 25.24 -22.12
C ALA A 18 61.12 24.61 -20.73
N LEU A 19 61.05 23.28 -20.68
CA LEU A 19 61.19 22.47 -19.47
C LEU A 19 62.52 21.71 -19.51
N GLY A 20 63.16 21.56 -18.34
CA GLY A 20 64.43 20.83 -18.23
C GLY A 20 64.30 19.31 -18.44
N TYR A 21 63.10 18.76 -18.30
CA TYR A 21 62.82 17.33 -18.34
C TYR A 21 61.54 17.04 -19.14
N ALA A 22 61.41 15.81 -19.64
CA ALA A 22 60.22 15.39 -20.37
C ALA A 22 58.98 15.43 -19.46
N PRO A 23 57.90 16.12 -19.84
CA PRO A 23 56.69 16.19 -19.03
C PRO A 23 55.92 14.86 -19.08
N SER A 24 55.45 14.40 -17.92
CA SER A 24 54.63 13.18 -17.78
C SER A 24 53.20 13.45 -17.30
N SER A 25 52.99 14.56 -16.58
CA SER A 25 51.71 14.95 -15.98
C SER A 25 51.68 16.45 -15.71
N LEU A 26 50.47 17.00 -15.56
CA LEU A 26 50.24 18.42 -15.34
C LEU A 26 49.11 18.60 -14.32
N ALA A 27 49.29 19.50 -13.36
CA ALA A 27 48.24 19.96 -12.46
C ALA A 27 48.33 21.48 -12.28
N LEU A 28 47.18 22.15 -12.18
CA LEU A 28 47.08 23.59 -11.93
C LEU A 28 46.78 23.85 -10.45
N SER A 29 47.27 24.98 -9.94
CA SER A 29 46.79 25.52 -8.66
C SER A 29 45.33 25.98 -8.78
N ALA A 30 44.60 25.96 -7.67
CA ALA A 30 43.16 26.29 -7.66
C ALA A 30 42.85 27.74 -8.12
N ASP A 31 43.82 28.65 -8.01
CA ASP A 31 43.74 30.04 -8.49
C ASP A 31 44.18 30.21 -9.96
N GLY A 32 44.63 29.14 -10.61
CA GLY A 32 45.10 29.13 -11.99
C GLY A 32 46.42 29.87 -12.24
N ARG A 33 47.13 30.30 -11.19
CA ARG A 33 48.37 31.09 -11.33
C ARG A 33 49.63 30.26 -11.51
N PHE A 34 49.61 29.01 -11.02
CA PHE A 34 50.76 28.13 -11.05
C PHE A 34 50.42 26.77 -11.67
N ALA A 35 51.44 26.12 -12.20
CA ALA A 35 51.37 24.75 -12.70
C ALA A 35 52.46 23.89 -12.06
N ALA A 36 52.10 22.69 -11.64
CA ALA A 36 53.04 21.62 -11.35
C ALA A 36 53.14 20.70 -12.58
N VAL A 37 54.34 20.58 -13.12
CA VAL A 37 54.64 19.67 -14.24
C VAL A 37 55.46 18.51 -13.71
N GLY A 38 54.93 17.30 -13.84
CA GLY A 38 55.58 16.08 -13.40
C GLY A 38 56.58 15.56 -14.42
N HIS A 39 57.63 14.93 -13.93
CA HIS A 39 58.69 14.32 -14.72
C HIS A 39 59.09 12.98 -14.10
N ASP A 40 60.01 12.27 -14.72
CA ASP A 40 60.72 11.19 -14.03
C ASP A 40 61.56 11.80 -12.90
N GLN A 41 61.32 11.38 -11.65
CA GLN A 41 61.99 11.84 -10.42
C GLN A 41 61.80 13.32 -10.00
N PHE A 42 61.27 14.20 -10.86
CA PHE A 42 61.20 15.64 -10.62
C PHE A 42 59.79 16.24 -10.82
N ILE A 43 59.57 17.41 -10.23
CA ILE A 43 58.41 18.28 -10.48
C ILE A 43 58.90 19.70 -10.78
N SER A 44 58.50 20.29 -11.90
CA SER A 44 58.70 21.71 -12.17
C SER A 44 57.49 22.50 -11.69
N TRP A 45 57.70 23.43 -10.75
CA TRP A 45 56.70 24.40 -10.31
C TRP A 45 56.85 25.68 -11.13
N VAL A 46 55.80 26.06 -11.86
CA VAL A 46 55.81 27.10 -12.88
C VAL A 46 54.84 28.22 -12.50
N ASP A 47 55.30 29.46 -12.61
CA ASP A 47 54.46 30.67 -12.57
C ASP A 47 53.95 30.94 -13.98
N LEU A 48 52.64 30.86 -14.18
CA LEU A 48 52.00 30.99 -15.49
C LEU A 48 51.89 32.45 -15.94
N ASN A 49 51.83 33.41 -15.00
CA ASN A 49 51.80 34.84 -15.34
C ASN A 49 53.17 35.34 -15.78
N GLY A 50 54.22 34.94 -15.05
CA GLY A 50 55.61 35.23 -15.42
C GLY A 50 56.17 34.30 -16.49
N LEU A 51 55.40 33.27 -16.87
CA LEU A 51 55.77 32.18 -17.78
C LEU A 51 57.20 31.65 -17.52
N ARG A 52 57.48 31.24 -16.28
CA ARG A 52 58.82 30.80 -15.85
C ARG A 52 58.76 29.66 -14.84
N VAL A 53 59.77 28.79 -14.87
CA VAL A 53 59.98 27.78 -13.83
C VAL A 53 60.45 28.49 -12.56
N VAL A 54 59.66 28.41 -11.49
CA VAL A 54 59.97 28.98 -10.17
C VAL A 54 60.89 28.04 -9.39
N ARG A 55 60.66 26.74 -9.48
CA ARG A 55 61.42 25.71 -8.75
C ARG A 55 61.36 24.37 -9.47
N VAL A 56 62.43 23.58 -9.37
CA VAL A 56 62.42 22.14 -9.68
C VAL A 56 62.58 21.37 -8.37
N ILE A 57 61.66 20.46 -8.08
CA ILE A 57 61.59 19.67 -6.84
C ILE A 57 61.96 18.23 -7.16
N GLY A 58 62.99 17.68 -6.50
CA GLY A 58 63.34 16.26 -6.62
C GLY A 58 62.42 15.40 -5.75
N ILE A 59 61.32 14.91 -6.33
CA ILE A 59 60.31 14.13 -5.60
C ILE A 59 60.73 12.66 -5.39
N GLY A 60 61.70 12.17 -6.17
CA GLY A 60 62.32 10.86 -6.01
C GLY A 60 61.43 9.67 -6.39
N ILE A 61 60.41 9.92 -7.21
CA ILE A 61 59.53 8.93 -7.88
C ILE A 61 59.27 9.39 -9.30
N ASP A 62 59.03 8.45 -10.20
CA ASP A 62 58.54 8.77 -11.54
C ASP A 62 57.09 9.21 -11.44
N VAL A 63 56.82 10.47 -11.78
CA VAL A 63 55.50 11.06 -11.51
C VAL A 63 54.49 10.59 -12.55
N ALA A 64 53.44 9.91 -12.09
CA ALA A 64 52.32 9.44 -12.91
C ALA A 64 51.14 10.42 -12.92
N ALA A 65 50.81 10.97 -11.76
CA ALA A 65 49.74 11.94 -11.58
C ALA A 65 50.09 12.95 -10.48
N LEU A 66 49.56 14.15 -10.64
CA LEU A 66 49.78 15.27 -9.74
C LEU A 66 48.46 15.88 -9.28
N ALA A 67 48.46 16.42 -8.07
CA ALA A 67 47.44 17.33 -7.60
C ALA A 67 48.07 18.43 -6.76
N VAL A 68 47.52 19.64 -6.84
CA VAL A 68 47.94 20.78 -6.02
C VAL A 68 46.82 21.06 -5.02
N ALA A 69 47.14 21.00 -3.72
CA ALA A 69 46.22 21.35 -2.66
C ALA A 69 46.94 22.21 -1.61
N ARG A 70 46.35 23.36 -1.28
CA ARG A 70 46.99 24.38 -0.44
C ARG A 70 48.37 24.75 -1.02
N ASP A 71 49.41 24.78 -0.17
CA ASP A 71 50.79 25.08 -0.54
C ASP A 71 51.64 23.83 -0.84
N PHE A 72 50.99 22.73 -1.25
CA PHE A 72 51.63 21.45 -1.47
C PHE A 72 51.29 20.87 -2.83
N VAL A 73 52.29 20.22 -3.44
CA VAL A 73 52.10 19.35 -4.61
C VAL A 73 52.18 17.90 -4.17
N TYR A 74 51.20 17.12 -4.57
CA TYR A 74 51.07 15.69 -4.30
C TYR A 74 51.35 14.89 -5.56
N ALA A 75 52.13 13.82 -5.45
CA ALA A 75 52.61 13.04 -6.57
C ALA A 75 52.42 11.54 -6.34
N LEU A 76 51.72 10.91 -7.29
CA LEU A 76 51.61 9.46 -7.38
C LEU A 76 52.75 8.87 -8.23
N PRO A 77 53.36 7.75 -7.82
CA PRO A 77 54.41 7.10 -8.58
C PRO A 77 53.85 6.35 -9.80
N ARG A 78 54.67 6.19 -10.83
CA ARG A 78 54.41 5.29 -11.95
C ARG A 78 54.64 3.85 -11.47
N GLY A 79 53.56 3.12 -11.20
CA GLY A 79 53.58 1.75 -10.67
C GLY A 79 53.37 1.71 -9.16
N SER A 80 53.75 0.59 -8.53
CA SER A 80 53.54 0.42 -7.09
C SER A 80 54.47 1.31 -6.27
N GLY A 81 53.91 2.08 -5.34
CA GLY A 81 54.71 2.95 -4.46
C GLY A 81 53.88 3.88 -3.57
N ALA A 82 54.57 4.56 -2.65
CA ALA A 82 53.94 5.48 -1.71
C ALA A 82 53.63 6.84 -2.35
N LEU A 83 52.48 7.42 -2.01
CA LEU A 83 52.18 8.83 -2.31
C LEU A 83 53.21 9.73 -1.63
N ARG A 84 53.73 10.70 -2.38
CA ARG A 84 54.65 11.72 -1.87
C ARG A 84 54.04 13.10 -2.02
N TYR A 85 54.46 14.03 -1.17
CA TYR A 85 54.08 15.43 -1.31
C TYR A 85 55.24 16.35 -1.00
N ALA A 86 55.23 17.54 -1.57
CA ALA A 86 56.26 18.53 -1.37
C ALA A 86 55.67 19.92 -1.14
N SER A 87 56.27 20.66 -0.23
CA SER A 87 55.96 22.09 -0.07
C SER A 87 56.44 22.86 -1.29
N VAL A 88 55.56 23.66 -1.92
CA VAL A 88 55.96 24.46 -3.09
C VAL A 88 56.87 25.63 -2.72
N SER A 89 56.72 26.16 -1.50
CA SER A 89 57.54 27.27 -1.00
C SER A 89 58.96 26.82 -0.63
N THR A 90 59.11 25.72 0.11
CA THR A 90 60.42 25.26 0.62
C THR A 90 61.07 24.20 -0.25
N GLY A 91 60.29 23.45 -1.05
CA GLY A 91 60.75 22.27 -1.78
C GLY A 91 60.96 21.02 -0.92
N VAL A 92 60.63 21.06 0.37
CA VAL A 92 60.78 19.93 1.29
C VAL A 92 59.80 18.82 0.91
N VAL A 93 60.32 17.61 0.71
CA VAL A 93 59.58 16.42 0.32
C VAL A 93 59.26 15.55 1.53
N SER A 94 58.06 14.98 1.55
CA SER A 94 57.58 14.03 2.54
C SER A 94 56.98 12.79 1.88
N VAL A 95 57.15 11.64 2.53
CA VAL A 95 56.61 10.34 2.08
C VAL A 95 55.46 9.96 2.99
N THR A 96 54.33 9.56 2.42
CA THR A 96 53.17 9.09 3.19
C THR A 96 53.26 7.58 3.46
N GLY A 97 52.55 7.09 4.47
CA GLY A 97 52.36 5.65 4.69
C GLY A 97 51.33 5.00 3.76
N ILE A 98 50.86 5.71 2.72
CA ILE A 98 49.78 5.28 1.84
C ILE A 98 50.40 4.77 0.54
N THR A 99 50.30 3.46 0.31
CA THR A 99 50.85 2.77 -0.87
C THR A 99 49.76 2.52 -1.90
N PHE A 100 50.07 2.82 -3.15
CA PHE A 100 49.23 2.56 -4.33
C PHE A 100 49.85 1.41 -5.12
N TYR A 101 49.02 0.52 -5.67
CA TYR A 101 49.47 -0.78 -6.18
C TYR A 101 49.33 -0.96 -7.71
N THR A 102 48.84 0.06 -8.45
CA THR A 102 48.49 -0.03 -9.89
C THR A 102 49.02 1.13 -10.75
N THR A 103 48.95 1.00 -12.08
CA THR A 103 49.36 1.98 -13.12
C THR A 103 48.35 3.12 -13.32
N PRO A 104 48.76 4.25 -13.94
CA PRO A 104 48.69 5.57 -13.30
C PRO A 104 47.29 5.90 -12.76
N GLY A 105 47.12 5.77 -11.44
CA GLY A 105 45.93 6.26 -10.75
C GLY A 105 45.78 7.77 -10.93
N ALA A 106 44.54 8.25 -11.05
CA ALA A 106 44.26 9.66 -11.07
C ALA A 106 44.20 10.24 -9.65
N LEU A 107 44.70 11.47 -9.50
CA LEU A 107 44.65 12.23 -8.26
C LEU A 107 44.02 13.59 -8.55
N VAL A 108 42.98 13.96 -7.82
CA VAL A 108 42.31 15.25 -7.99
C VAL A 108 42.14 15.93 -6.64
N ALA A 109 42.46 17.22 -6.57
CA ALA A 109 42.29 18.04 -5.36
C ALA A 109 40.93 18.73 -5.35
N LEU A 110 40.36 18.89 -4.15
CA LEU A 110 39.28 19.85 -3.93
C LEU A 110 39.77 21.27 -4.19
N LYS A 111 38.88 22.12 -4.70
CA LYS A 111 39.19 23.53 -5.00
C LYS A 111 39.63 24.33 -3.76
N ASP A 112 39.14 23.95 -2.58
CA ASP A 112 39.54 24.55 -1.30
C ASP A 112 40.84 23.96 -0.72
N GLY A 113 41.40 22.93 -1.37
CA GLY A 113 42.59 22.21 -0.93
C GLY A 113 42.41 21.36 0.34
N SER A 114 41.19 21.10 0.79
CA SER A 114 40.93 20.38 2.04
C SER A 114 41.05 18.85 1.91
N ALA A 115 40.94 18.31 0.70
CA ALA A 115 41.09 16.89 0.43
C ALA A 115 41.57 16.59 -1.00
N LEU A 116 42.05 15.36 -1.19
CA LEU A 116 42.34 14.76 -2.49
C LEU A 116 41.45 13.52 -2.68
N TYR A 117 41.18 13.16 -3.93
CA TYR A 117 40.52 11.92 -4.30
C TYR A 117 41.40 11.09 -5.23
N SER A 118 41.38 9.76 -5.04
CA SER A 118 42.12 8.79 -5.86
C SER A 118 41.26 7.60 -6.27
N ALA A 119 41.54 7.00 -7.43
CA ALA A 119 40.77 5.89 -8.02
C ALA A 119 41.30 4.47 -7.72
N ASP A 120 42.56 4.33 -7.26
CA ASP A 120 43.27 3.03 -7.21
C ASP A 120 42.90 2.12 -6.02
N LEU A 121 42.20 2.63 -4.99
CA LEU A 121 41.78 1.87 -3.81
C LEU A 121 40.25 1.72 -3.71
N GLY A 122 39.56 1.81 -4.86
CA GLY A 122 38.17 2.27 -4.90
C GLY A 122 38.14 3.76 -4.54
N SER A 123 37.28 4.57 -5.16
CA SER A 123 37.24 6.03 -4.97
C SER A 123 37.49 6.43 -3.50
N THR A 124 38.70 6.93 -3.20
CA THR A 124 39.19 7.13 -1.82
C THR A 124 39.45 8.61 -1.59
N ARG A 125 38.99 9.11 -0.45
CA ARG A 125 39.29 10.47 0.00
C ARG A 125 40.54 10.48 0.87
N LEU A 126 41.42 11.44 0.64
CA LEU A 126 42.60 11.74 1.46
C LEU A 126 42.42 13.15 2.04
N ASN A 127 42.19 13.25 3.35
CA ASN A 127 42.03 14.55 4.01
C ASN A 127 43.39 15.25 4.12
N VAL A 128 43.47 16.52 3.71
CA VAL A 128 44.70 17.31 3.67
C VAL A 128 44.75 18.25 4.88
N ALA A 129 45.72 18.00 5.77
CA ALA A 129 46.01 18.88 6.89
C ALA A 129 46.70 20.19 6.42
N PRO A 130 46.67 21.27 7.22
CA PRO A 130 47.42 22.49 6.92
C PRO A 130 48.94 22.27 6.75
N THR A 131 49.49 21.22 7.37
CA THR A 131 50.89 20.83 7.24
C THR A 131 51.20 20.05 5.96
N GLY A 132 50.19 19.78 5.12
CA GLY A 132 50.30 18.95 3.92
C GLY A 132 50.17 17.45 4.18
N ALA A 133 50.22 17.00 5.44
CA ALA A 133 50.00 15.59 5.78
C ALA A 133 48.60 15.13 5.36
N VAL A 134 48.50 13.88 4.90
CA VAL A 134 47.24 13.28 4.45
C VAL A 134 46.82 12.10 5.31
N THR A 135 45.52 12.00 5.59
CA THR A 135 44.92 10.84 6.26
C THR A 135 43.88 10.19 5.35
N PRO A 136 43.97 8.88 5.09
CA PRO A 136 43.02 8.21 4.23
C PRO A 136 41.69 8.03 4.95
N ARG A 137 40.61 8.25 4.21
CA ARG A 137 39.26 7.83 4.56
C ARG A 137 38.75 6.98 3.42
N TYR A 138 38.73 5.67 3.65
CA TYR A 138 38.19 4.72 2.68
C TYR A 138 36.68 4.96 2.54
N GLY A 139 36.24 5.19 1.31
CA GLY A 139 34.83 5.18 0.96
C GLY A 139 34.28 3.75 0.96
N PRO A 140 32.96 3.58 0.74
CA PRO A 140 32.41 2.27 0.50
C PRO A 140 33.11 1.60 -0.70
N PHE A 141 33.48 0.33 -0.54
CA PHE A 141 34.29 -0.38 -1.52
C PHE A 141 33.51 -0.52 -2.84
N VAL A 142 33.98 0.16 -3.87
CA VAL A 142 33.51 -0.01 -5.25
C VAL A 142 34.60 -0.73 -6.03
N GLN A 143 34.18 -1.65 -6.89
CA GLN A 143 35.03 -2.35 -7.85
C GLN A 143 36.08 -1.40 -8.46
N PRO A 144 37.38 -1.75 -8.45
CA PRO A 144 38.44 -0.86 -8.90
C PRO A 144 38.27 -0.55 -10.39
N CYS A 145 38.13 0.73 -10.69
CA CYS A 145 38.09 1.26 -12.04
C CYS A 145 39.31 2.16 -12.25
N ASN A 146 40.46 1.51 -12.45
CA ASN A 146 41.75 2.17 -12.60
C ASN A 146 41.75 3.08 -13.85
N GLY A 147 42.14 4.35 -13.66
CA GLY A 147 42.26 5.34 -14.73
C GLY A 147 41.82 6.74 -14.32
N PRO A 148 41.36 7.59 -15.27
CA PRO A 148 41.06 8.98 -15.00
C PRO A 148 39.96 9.14 -13.95
N LEU A 149 40.13 10.15 -13.12
CA LEU A 149 39.20 10.62 -12.12
C LEU A 149 38.99 12.09 -12.41
N ASN A 150 37.73 12.51 -12.52
CA ASN A 150 37.37 13.87 -12.89
C ASN A 150 36.52 14.47 -11.77
N LEU A 151 36.89 15.66 -11.33
CA LEU A 151 36.06 16.46 -10.45
C LEU A 151 35.27 17.45 -11.31
N ALA A 152 33.97 17.25 -11.39
CA ALA A 152 33.07 18.19 -12.04
C ALA A 152 32.92 19.46 -11.19
N GLU A 153 32.68 20.60 -11.85
CA GLU A 153 32.49 21.92 -11.23
C GLU A 153 31.35 21.94 -10.20
N ASP A 154 30.36 21.07 -10.38
CA ASP A 154 29.20 20.90 -9.49
C ASP A 154 29.48 19.96 -8.30
N SER A 155 30.75 19.76 -7.94
CA SER A 155 31.18 18.96 -6.80
C SER A 155 30.78 17.49 -6.91
N ARG A 156 31.05 16.89 -8.07
CA ARG A 156 30.88 15.45 -8.30
C ARG A 156 32.17 14.80 -8.76
N LEU A 157 32.43 13.62 -8.24
CA LEU A 157 33.58 12.82 -8.59
C LEU A 157 33.15 11.74 -9.57
N VAL A 158 33.81 11.67 -10.73
CA VAL A 158 33.47 10.70 -11.78
C VAL A 158 34.70 9.88 -12.12
N ASN A 159 34.58 8.56 -12.01
CA ASN A 159 35.64 7.64 -12.40
C ASN A 159 35.54 7.24 -13.88
N ARG A 160 36.59 6.60 -14.38
CA ARG A 160 36.67 6.08 -15.75
C ARG A 160 35.47 5.21 -16.15
N CYS A 161 34.92 4.43 -15.24
CA CYS A 161 33.78 3.55 -15.51
C CYS A 161 32.42 4.28 -15.48
N SER A 162 32.43 5.62 -15.47
CA SER A 162 31.29 6.53 -15.38
C SER A 162 30.53 6.58 -14.06
N PHE A 163 30.95 5.87 -13.02
CA PHE A 163 30.29 6.00 -11.73
C PHE A 163 30.54 7.41 -11.19
N THR A 164 29.45 8.08 -10.85
CA THR A 164 29.45 9.43 -10.31
C THR A 164 29.15 9.38 -8.81
N TYR A 165 29.89 10.16 -8.03
CA TYR A 165 29.76 10.23 -6.59
C TYR A 165 29.63 11.66 -6.12
N SER A 166 28.89 11.88 -5.03
CA SER A 166 28.89 13.17 -4.34
C SER A 166 30.23 13.45 -3.69
N VAL A 167 30.64 14.71 -3.73
CA VAL A 167 31.79 15.22 -2.99
C VAL A 167 31.26 16.10 -1.86
N ASN A 168 31.55 15.74 -0.61
CA ASN A 168 31.01 16.46 0.54
C ASN A 168 32.01 16.58 1.69
N SER A 169 31.93 17.68 2.44
CA SER A 169 32.71 17.85 3.66
C SER A 169 32.21 16.92 4.78
N ASP A 170 30.90 16.66 4.85
CA ASP A 170 30.29 15.69 5.76
C ASP A 170 30.64 14.25 5.33
N PRO A 171 31.33 13.50 6.20
CA PRO A 171 31.66 12.11 5.96
C PRO A 171 30.48 11.23 5.50
N ALA A 172 29.28 11.41 6.07
CA ALA A 172 28.13 10.55 5.77
C ALA A 172 27.52 10.79 4.37
N LEU A 173 27.79 11.97 3.79
CA LEU A 173 27.24 12.41 2.49
C LEU A 173 28.27 12.38 1.36
N ASP A 174 29.54 12.20 1.70
CA ASP A 174 30.66 12.11 0.77
C ASP A 174 30.74 10.70 0.14
N LEU A 175 31.13 10.63 -1.13
CA LEU A 175 31.25 9.40 -1.91
C LEU A 175 29.95 8.57 -2.05
N GLN A 176 28.77 9.20 -1.94
CA GLN A 176 27.50 8.51 -2.23
C GLN A 176 27.31 8.40 -3.74
N TYR A 177 26.83 7.24 -4.23
CA TYR A 177 26.55 7.03 -5.64
C TYR A 177 25.45 7.97 -6.16
N ARG A 178 25.67 8.56 -7.34
CA ARG A 178 24.79 9.55 -8.00
C ARG A 178 24.47 9.19 -9.44
N GLY A 179 24.56 7.91 -9.80
CA GLY A 179 24.28 7.42 -11.14
C GLY A 179 25.53 7.31 -12.01
N ARG A 180 25.34 6.97 -13.29
CA ARG A 180 26.41 6.82 -14.27
C ARG A 180 26.05 7.33 -15.66
N PHE A 181 27.05 7.77 -16.42
CA PHE A 181 26.92 8.22 -17.82
C PHE A 181 26.69 7.06 -18.82
N GLY A 182 26.96 5.82 -18.44
CA GLY A 182 26.74 4.64 -19.28
C GLY A 182 27.80 4.39 -20.35
N VAL A 183 28.88 5.16 -20.35
CA VAL A 183 30.04 5.04 -21.24
C VAL A 183 31.32 5.01 -20.42
N GLN A 184 32.40 4.39 -20.88
CA GLN A 184 33.70 4.65 -20.24
C GLN A 184 34.17 6.07 -20.59
N ILE A 185 34.82 6.73 -19.63
CA ILE A 185 35.19 8.15 -19.73
C ILE A 185 36.70 8.28 -19.87
N ARG A 186 37.13 9.01 -20.91
CA ARG A 186 38.51 9.44 -21.10
C ARG A 186 38.77 10.76 -20.37
N HIS A 187 37.93 11.75 -20.64
CA HIS A 187 37.97 13.07 -20.02
C HIS A 187 36.56 13.65 -20.01
N LEU A 188 36.25 14.46 -19.00
CA LEU A 188 35.01 15.22 -18.97
C LEU A 188 35.25 16.62 -18.46
N THR A 189 34.29 17.49 -18.74
CA THR A 189 34.18 18.83 -18.14
C THR A 189 32.70 19.09 -17.90
N SER A 190 32.37 19.87 -16.88
CA SER A 190 31.00 20.34 -16.65
C SER A 190 30.92 21.84 -16.78
N SER A 191 29.72 22.36 -16.97
CA SER A 191 29.42 23.79 -16.89
C SER A 191 28.22 23.98 -15.98
N ALA A 192 28.43 24.65 -14.85
CA ALA A 192 27.34 24.98 -13.94
C ALA A 192 26.34 25.99 -14.54
N SER A 193 26.79 26.88 -15.42
CA SER A 193 25.93 27.87 -16.08
C SER A 193 25.03 27.26 -17.16
N ARG A 194 25.46 26.17 -17.79
CA ARG A 194 24.65 25.40 -18.75
C ARG A 194 23.87 24.25 -18.14
N VAL A 195 24.25 23.79 -16.94
CA VAL A 195 23.69 22.58 -16.33
C VAL A 195 23.98 21.35 -17.21
N GLU A 196 25.21 21.29 -17.73
CA GLU A 196 25.66 20.29 -18.72
C GLU A 196 27.02 19.68 -18.37
N VAL A 197 27.28 18.47 -18.87
CA VAL A 197 28.56 17.78 -18.82
C VAL A 197 28.95 17.32 -20.22
N ALA A 198 30.14 17.68 -20.67
CA ALA A 198 30.73 17.21 -21.92
C ALA A 198 31.69 16.05 -21.64
N VAL A 199 31.49 14.94 -22.31
CA VAL A 199 32.19 13.67 -22.07
C VAL A 199 32.85 13.19 -23.35
N LEU A 200 34.17 12.97 -23.28
CA LEU A 200 34.90 12.20 -24.28
C LEU A 200 34.92 10.73 -23.85
N PRO A 201 34.37 9.81 -24.66
CA PRO A 201 34.35 8.41 -24.33
C PRO A 201 35.75 7.80 -24.42
N TYR A 202 35.94 6.68 -23.74
CA TYR A 202 37.14 5.84 -23.87
C TYR A 202 36.76 4.54 -24.56
N THR A 203 37.46 4.21 -25.65
CA THR A 203 37.29 2.92 -26.33
C THR A 203 38.30 1.88 -25.83
N ASP A 204 37.82 0.72 -25.36
CA ASP A 204 38.64 -0.47 -25.11
C ASP A 204 38.16 -1.67 -25.95
N SER A 205 38.89 -2.79 -25.88
CA SER A 205 38.53 -4.03 -26.57
C SER A 205 37.21 -4.67 -26.07
N LEU A 206 36.62 -4.16 -24.98
CA LEU A 206 35.39 -4.67 -24.36
C LEU A 206 34.15 -3.81 -24.70
N SER A 207 34.32 -2.59 -25.24
CA SER A 207 33.23 -1.69 -25.67
C SER A 207 33.51 -1.05 -27.04
N PRO A 208 33.48 -1.85 -28.13
CA PRO A 208 33.88 -1.40 -29.47
C PRO A 208 32.87 -0.48 -30.17
N THR A 209 31.72 -0.18 -29.57
CA THR A 209 30.60 0.54 -30.21
C THR A 209 30.66 2.06 -30.06
N LEU A 210 31.54 2.59 -29.23
CA LEU A 210 31.74 4.03 -29.03
C LEU A 210 33.11 4.41 -29.58
N ALA A 211 33.17 5.41 -30.45
CA ALA A 211 34.45 5.82 -31.02
C ALA A 211 35.06 6.97 -30.22
N ASP A 212 36.38 6.92 -29.97
CA ASP A 212 37.20 8.05 -29.50
C ASP A 212 37.01 9.33 -30.37
N SER A 213 36.36 9.22 -31.53
CA SER A 213 36.00 10.32 -32.42
C SER A 213 34.64 10.96 -32.15
N GLU A 214 34.00 10.73 -31.00
CA GLU A 214 32.72 11.35 -30.63
C GLU A 214 32.84 12.22 -29.37
N LEU A 215 32.02 13.28 -29.29
CA LEU A 215 31.77 14.06 -28.08
C LEU A 215 30.30 13.92 -27.69
N LEU A 216 30.06 13.60 -26.42
CA LEU A 216 28.73 13.40 -25.85
C LEU A 216 28.42 14.53 -24.86
N LEU A 217 27.19 15.04 -24.89
CA LEU A 217 26.70 16.00 -23.89
C LEU A 217 25.57 15.39 -23.07
N TYR A 218 25.67 15.60 -21.76
CA TYR A 218 24.76 15.10 -20.74
C TYR A 218 24.22 16.25 -19.91
N ARG A 219 22.99 16.13 -19.40
CA ARG A 219 22.50 17.08 -18.37
C ARG A 219 23.21 16.81 -17.06
N SER A 220 23.57 17.87 -16.34
CA SER A 220 24.30 17.70 -15.08
C SER A 220 23.41 17.17 -13.96
N GLU A 221 22.11 17.47 -13.93
CA GLU A 221 21.22 17.02 -12.84
C GLU A 221 21.05 15.50 -12.77
N TYR A 222 20.81 14.88 -13.93
CA TYR A 222 20.32 13.50 -14.04
C TYR A 222 21.22 12.58 -14.88
N LEU A 223 22.28 13.11 -15.50
CA LEU A 223 23.22 12.32 -16.31
C LEU A 223 22.56 11.64 -17.52
N ASP A 224 21.51 12.22 -18.09
CA ASP A 224 20.92 11.78 -19.36
C ASP A 224 21.66 12.40 -20.56
N GLU A 225 22.02 11.57 -21.54
CA GLU A 225 22.62 12.00 -22.81
C GLU A 225 21.56 12.72 -23.65
N PHE A 226 21.80 13.96 -24.06
CA PHE A 226 20.89 14.72 -24.93
C PHE A 226 21.49 15.06 -26.30
N ALA A 227 22.80 14.90 -26.46
CA ALA A 227 23.52 15.18 -27.69
C ALA A 227 24.76 14.31 -27.88
N ARG A 228 25.03 13.97 -29.13
CA ARG A 228 26.24 13.26 -29.56
C ARG A 228 26.64 13.74 -30.94
N PHE A 229 27.91 14.06 -31.14
CA PHE A 229 28.40 14.41 -32.48
C PHE A 229 29.85 14.00 -32.70
N THR A 230 30.16 13.73 -33.97
CA THR A 230 31.50 13.32 -34.43
C THR A 230 32.47 14.50 -34.41
N LEU A 231 33.70 14.24 -33.97
CA LEU A 231 34.79 15.19 -33.95
C LEU A 231 35.37 15.44 -35.36
N PRO A 232 35.93 16.64 -35.64
CA PRO A 232 36.52 16.95 -36.93
C PRO A 232 37.66 16.01 -37.31
N GLN A 233 37.78 15.69 -38.59
CA GLN A 233 38.92 14.96 -39.12
C GLN A 233 40.15 15.88 -39.30
N PHE A 234 41.33 15.28 -39.18
CA PHE A 234 42.57 15.91 -39.62
C PHE A 234 42.68 15.78 -41.13
N VAL A 235 42.97 16.90 -41.80
CA VAL A 235 43.08 16.95 -43.26
C VAL A 235 44.38 17.65 -43.64
N SER A 236 45.14 17.02 -44.53
CA SER A 236 46.26 17.62 -45.27
C SER A 236 46.06 17.36 -46.76
N SER A 237 46.88 17.96 -47.63
CA SER A 237 46.71 17.88 -49.09
C SER A 237 46.65 16.45 -49.68
N ASN A 238 47.12 15.43 -48.95
CA ASN A 238 47.16 14.03 -49.40
C ASN A 238 46.71 13.00 -48.35
N LYS A 239 46.23 13.42 -47.18
CA LYS A 239 45.85 12.51 -46.09
C LYS A 239 44.65 13.02 -45.31
N THR A 240 43.78 12.10 -44.92
CA THR A 240 42.72 12.31 -43.94
C THR A 240 42.90 11.33 -42.79
N GLY A 241 42.58 11.76 -41.57
CA GLY A 241 42.62 10.92 -40.39
C GLY A 241 41.50 11.29 -39.43
N ALA A 242 40.91 10.32 -38.74
CA ALA A 242 39.91 10.60 -37.72
C ALA A 242 40.53 11.46 -36.60
N GLY A 243 39.77 12.43 -36.08
CA GLY A 243 40.15 13.17 -34.89
C GLY A 243 39.67 12.42 -33.65
N LEU A 244 40.60 11.98 -32.81
CA LEU A 244 40.34 11.27 -31.57
C LEU A 244 40.42 12.24 -30.39
N GLY A 245 39.34 12.41 -29.64
CA GLY A 245 39.30 13.30 -28.49
C GLY A 245 40.26 12.87 -27.39
N ARG A 246 40.99 13.82 -26.80
CA ARG A 246 41.90 13.60 -25.67
C ARG A 246 41.48 14.39 -24.43
N PHE A 247 41.15 15.66 -24.61
CA PHE A 247 40.71 16.55 -23.52
C PHE A 247 39.57 17.45 -24.01
N VAL A 248 38.66 17.81 -23.11
CA VAL A 248 37.53 18.69 -23.41
C VAL A 248 37.34 19.69 -22.28
N PHE A 249 37.07 20.95 -22.64
CA PHE A 249 36.89 22.06 -21.71
C PHE A 249 35.73 22.95 -22.14
N TYR A 250 34.94 23.45 -21.19
CA TYR A 250 34.12 24.63 -21.43
C TYR A 250 35.00 25.88 -21.33
N SER A 251 34.73 26.90 -22.15
CA SER A 251 35.29 28.23 -21.91
C SER A 251 34.80 28.81 -20.58
N ALA A 252 35.51 29.77 -20.00
CA ALA A 252 35.16 30.36 -18.70
C ALA A 252 33.75 30.97 -18.65
N ASP A 253 33.27 31.51 -19.76
CA ASP A 253 31.90 32.02 -19.95
C ASP A 253 30.90 30.95 -20.40
N SER A 254 31.37 29.71 -20.58
CA SER A 254 30.64 28.58 -21.15
C SER A 254 30.03 28.85 -22.54
N SER A 255 30.51 29.84 -23.30
CA SER A 255 30.03 30.10 -24.68
C SER A 255 30.63 29.13 -25.71
N LYS A 256 31.67 28.37 -25.36
CA LYS A 256 32.37 27.45 -26.25
C LYS A 256 32.70 26.11 -25.58
N LEU A 257 32.77 25.07 -26.42
CA LEU A 257 33.42 23.80 -26.11
C LEU A 257 34.75 23.72 -26.86
N ILE A 258 35.82 23.41 -26.14
CA ILE A 258 37.19 23.33 -26.66
C ILE A 258 37.64 21.88 -26.51
N VAL A 259 37.97 21.23 -27.61
CA VAL A 259 38.41 19.83 -27.63
C VAL A 259 39.83 19.75 -28.17
N VAL A 260 40.73 19.19 -27.35
CA VAL A 260 42.07 18.79 -27.81
C VAL A 260 41.96 17.38 -28.37
N MET A 261 42.35 17.22 -29.62
CA MET A 261 42.21 15.99 -30.38
C MET A 261 43.58 15.52 -30.87
N GLN A 262 43.70 14.22 -31.08
CA GLN A 262 44.84 13.59 -31.72
C GLN A 262 44.37 12.90 -33.02
N ALA A 263 45.10 13.04 -34.11
CA ALA A 263 44.88 12.30 -35.34
C ALA A 263 45.07 10.80 -35.08
N ASP A 264 44.27 9.98 -35.76
CA ASP A 264 44.49 8.54 -35.80
C ASP A 264 45.96 8.25 -36.17
N PRO A 265 46.74 7.56 -35.30
CA PRO A 265 48.13 7.22 -35.59
C PRO A 265 48.31 6.47 -36.90
N ALA A 266 47.32 5.68 -37.32
CA ALA A 266 47.36 4.94 -38.59
C ALA A 266 47.36 5.87 -39.82
N ALA A 267 46.88 7.11 -39.69
CA ALA A 267 46.91 8.10 -40.77
C ALA A 267 48.32 8.72 -40.97
N GLY A 268 49.25 8.52 -40.03
CA GLY A 268 50.66 8.91 -40.17
C GLY A 268 50.86 10.43 -40.31
N PHE A 269 50.15 11.23 -39.51
CA PHE A 269 50.42 12.65 -39.33
C PHE A 269 51.67 12.85 -38.46
N LEU A 270 52.57 13.76 -38.85
CA LEU A 270 53.77 14.11 -38.05
C LEU A 270 53.42 15.02 -36.87
N ASN A 271 52.55 16.00 -37.11
CA ASN A 271 51.92 16.83 -36.08
C ASN A 271 50.50 16.30 -35.91
N ASP A 272 50.31 15.45 -34.93
CA ASP A 272 49.09 14.68 -34.75
C ASP A 272 48.15 15.29 -33.71
N TYR A 273 48.44 16.45 -33.11
CA TYR A 273 47.51 17.13 -32.19
C TYR A 273 46.88 18.39 -32.81
N GLY A 274 45.64 18.67 -32.41
CA GLY A 274 44.90 19.86 -32.86
C GLY A 274 43.81 20.26 -31.86
N VAL A 275 43.33 21.51 -31.97
CA VAL A 275 42.26 22.05 -31.12
C VAL A 275 41.03 22.37 -31.97
N ALA A 276 39.90 21.76 -31.63
CA ALA A 276 38.59 22.10 -32.18
C ALA A 276 37.83 23.02 -31.20
N VAL A 277 37.21 24.07 -31.74
CA VAL A 277 36.41 25.03 -30.98
C VAL A 277 34.98 25.03 -31.53
N PHE A 278 34.03 24.67 -30.69
CA PHE A 278 32.61 24.65 -30.99
C PHE A 278 31.92 25.81 -30.29
N ASN A 279 31.13 26.59 -31.01
CA ASN A 279 30.48 27.80 -30.48
C ASN A 279 28.98 27.56 -30.28
N PHE A 280 28.47 27.86 -29.09
CA PHE A 280 27.04 27.87 -28.82
C PHE A 280 26.40 29.17 -29.36
N GLY A 281 25.21 29.07 -29.96
CA GLY A 281 24.43 30.26 -30.35
C GLY A 281 24.95 31.05 -31.57
N ALA A 282 25.86 30.48 -32.36
CA ALA A 282 26.25 31.08 -33.63
C ALA A 282 25.06 31.09 -34.62
N SER A 283 24.98 32.10 -35.51
CA SER A 283 24.00 32.11 -36.61
C SER A 283 24.29 30.95 -37.55
N CYS A 284 23.46 29.92 -37.46
CA CYS A 284 23.73 28.60 -38.00
C CYS A 284 22.59 28.18 -38.94
N PRO A 285 22.43 28.78 -40.14
CA PRO A 285 21.29 28.46 -40.99
C PRO A 285 21.32 26.98 -41.39
N ALA A 286 20.41 26.19 -40.82
CA ALA A 286 20.23 24.79 -41.23
C ALA A 286 19.53 24.72 -42.59
N THR A 287 19.88 23.70 -43.37
CA THR A 287 19.12 23.27 -44.54
C THR A 287 18.61 21.85 -44.34
N PHE A 288 17.36 21.59 -44.73
CA PHE A 288 16.74 20.27 -44.73
C PHE A 288 16.38 19.87 -46.16
N ALA A 289 16.37 18.57 -46.48
CA ALA A 289 15.86 18.08 -47.77
C ALA A 289 14.35 18.33 -47.95
N SER A 290 13.60 18.38 -46.84
CA SER A 290 12.18 18.72 -46.77
C SER A 290 11.92 19.46 -45.45
N ALA A 291 11.13 20.54 -45.48
CA ALA A 291 10.71 21.28 -44.28
C ALA A 291 9.46 20.67 -43.59
N THR A 292 8.98 19.53 -44.08
CA THR A 292 7.80 18.83 -43.55
C THR A 292 8.06 17.35 -43.32
N GLY A 293 7.41 16.78 -42.30
CA GLY A 293 7.34 15.34 -42.01
C GLY A 293 5.92 14.88 -41.70
N SER A 294 5.67 13.57 -41.81
CA SER A 294 4.37 12.97 -41.49
C SER A 294 4.51 11.73 -40.64
N VAL A 295 3.60 11.54 -39.67
CA VAL A 295 3.53 10.36 -38.80
C VAL A 295 2.11 9.81 -38.71
N ALA A 296 1.99 8.50 -38.48
CA ALA A 296 0.71 7.85 -38.27
C ALA A 296 0.05 8.32 -36.96
N ALA A 297 -1.26 8.08 -36.82
CA ALA A 297 -2.01 8.44 -35.63
C ALA A 297 -1.48 7.80 -34.35
N ILE A 298 -0.92 6.59 -34.43
CA ILE A 298 -0.28 5.90 -33.29
C ILE A 298 0.99 6.62 -32.80
N GLY A 299 1.51 7.60 -33.54
CA GLY A 299 2.75 8.29 -33.19
C GLY A 299 3.98 7.45 -33.50
N GLY A 300 5.08 7.72 -32.79
CA GLY A 300 6.34 7.02 -32.96
C GLY A 300 7.54 7.94 -33.15
N THR A 301 8.70 7.31 -33.17
CA THR A 301 9.98 7.98 -33.42
C THR A 301 10.20 8.17 -34.91
N SER A 302 10.69 9.34 -35.28
CA SER A 302 11.13 9.68 -36.63
C SER A 302 12.41 10.53 -36.57
N SER A 303 12.98 10.86 -37.72
CA SER A 303 14.17 11.69 -37.81
C SER A 303 14.11 12.66 -38.98
N VAL A 304 14.83 13.77 -38.84
CA VAL A 304 15.09 14.72 -39.93
C VAL A 304 16.61 14.94 -40.02
N ALA A 305 17.16 14.78 -41.22
CA ALA A 305 18.55 15.09 -41.48
C ALA A 305 18.72 16.62 -41.57
N VAL A 306 19.67 17.14 -40.79
CA VAL A 306 20.04 18.55 -40.74
C VAL A 306 21.42 18.70 -41.37
N SER A 307 21.57 19.61 -42.34
CA SER A 307 22.88 19.97 -42.89
C SER A 307 23.31 21.34 -42.37
N ASN A 308 24.55 21.42 -41.86
CA ASN A 308 25.15 22.64 -41.33
C ASN A 308 26.69 22.57 -41.37
N ASN A 309 27.37 23.68 -41.12
CA ASN A 309 28.84 23.75 -41.02
C ASN A 309 29.37 22.98 -39.79
N PHE A 310 30.52 22.32 -39.92
CA PHE A 310 31.01 21.33 -38.95
C PHE A 310 31.25 21.87 -37.52
N THR A 311 31.61 23.15 -37.37
CA THR A 311 31.91 23.79 -36.05
C THR A 311 30.74 24.59 -35.47
N CYS A 312 29.60 24.55 -36.15
CA CYS A 312 28.38 25.23 -35.72
C CYS A 312 27.55 24.28 -34.83
N LEU A 313 27.41 24.62 -33.54
CA LEU A 313 26.47 23.95 -32.64
C LEU A 313 25.07 24.55 -32.81
N TRP A 314 24.22 23.86 -33.55
CA TRP A 314 22.83 24.24 -33.71
C TRP A 314 21.95 23.58 -32.65
N GLN A 315 20.83 24.23 -32.33
CA GLN A 315 19.86 23.76 -31.34
C GLN A 315 18.51 23.45 -31.98
N ALA A 316 17.78 22.50 -31.41
CA ALA A 316 16.43 22.16 -31.78
C ALA A 316 15.50 22.22 -30.55
N THR A 317 14.33 22.83 -30.73
CA THR A 317 13.28 22.93 -29.72
C THR A 317 11.94 22.54 -30.31
N SER A 318 11.05 21.94 -29.52
CA SER A 318 9.66 21.70 -29.93
C SER A 318 8.76 22.81 -29.41
N THR A 319 7.83 23.29 -30.23
CA THR A 319 6.77 24.21 -29.79
C THR A 319 5.43 23.49 -29.60
N SER A 320 5.38 22.18 -29.81
CA SER A 320 4.18 21.36 -29.67
C SER A 320 4.38 20.31 -28.58
N ALA A 321 3.51 20.32 -27.56
CA ALA A 321 3.65 19.43 -26.39
C ALA A 321 3.65 17.93 -26.73
N TRP A 322 3.03 17.54 -27.86
CA TRP A 322 2.97 16.16 -28.35
C TRP A 322 4.16 15.75 -29.22
N LEU A 323 5.08 16.67 -29.55
CA LEU A 323 6.33 16.41 -30.25
C LEU A 323 7.51 16.59 -29.30
N LYS A 324 8.35 15.56 -29.17
CA LYS A 324 9.50 15.56 -28.26
C LYS A 324 10.78 15.28 -29.02
N ILE A 325 11.84 15.99 -28.68
CA ILE A 325 13.17 15.72 -29.23
C ILE A 325 13.81 14.64 -28.37
N LEU A 326 14.22 13.53 -28.99
CA LEU A 326 14.81 12.39 -28.31
C LEU A 326 16.33 12.50 -28.21
N SER A 327 16.99 12.95 -29.28
CA SER A 327 18.44 13.08 -29.34
C SER A 327 18.85 14.18 -30.31
N ASN A 328 20.05 14.73 -30.09
CA ASN A 328 20.63 15.82 -30.89
C ASN A 328 19.81 17.11 -30.81
N SER A 329 19.24 17.39 -29.62
CA SER A 329 18.65 18.71 -29.34
C SER A 329 19.68 19.84 -29.41
N THR A 330 20.96 19.49 -29.22
CA THR A 330 22.11 20.26 -29.68
C THR A 330 22.95 19.33 -30.55
N ALA A 331 23.45 19.79 -31.69
CA ALA A 331 24.35 19.00 -32.53
C ALA A 331 25.31 19.90 -33.32
N SER A 332 26.40 19.32 -33.82
CA SER A 332 27.39 20.02 -34.65
C SER A 332 27.35 19.51 -36.09
N GLY A 333 27.50 20.42 -37.06
CA GLY A 333 27.59 20.03 -38.47
C GLY A 333 26.34 19.34 -39.01
N ALA A 334 26.53 18.37 -39.91
CA ALA A 334 25.44 17.55 -40.41
C ALA A 334 25.09 16.45 -39.40
N ALA A 335 23.85 16.41 -38.92
CA ALA A 335 23.37 15.36 -38.03
C ALA A 335 21.87 15.10 -38.19
N GLY A 336 21.43 13.90 -37.80
CA GLY A 336 20.00 13.55 -37.75
C GLY A 336 19.39 13.94 -36.41
N LEU A 337 18.40 14.83 -36.41
CA LEU A 337 17.57 15.10 -35.23
C LEU A 337 16.51 13.99 -35.11
N LYS A 338 16.55 13.21 -34.03
CA LYS A 338 15.51 12.22 -33.73
C LYS A 338 14.44 12.86 -32.85
N TRP A 339 13.18 12.65 -33.21
CA TRP A 339 12.04 13.17 -32.49
C TRP A 339 10.93 12.12 -32.39
N TYR A 340 10.05 12.29 -31.42
CA TYR A 340 8.95 11.41 -31.09
C TYR A 340 7.63 12.18 -31.15
N ALA A 341 6.65 11.62 -31.84
CA ALA A 341 5.26 12.06 -31.76
C ALA A 341 4.48 11.17 -30.81
N GLN A 342 3.84 11.76 -29.79
CA GLN A 342 2.86 11.08 -28.97
C GLN A 342 1.68 10.59 -29.82
N PRO A 343 1.00 9.50 -29.44
CA PRO A 343 -0.24 9.08 -30.08
C PRO A 343 -1.26 10.23 -30.17
N ASN A 344 -1.94 10.33 -31.30
CA ASN A 344 -3.09 11.20 -31.46
C ASN A 344 -4.35 10.41 -31.07
N PRO A 345 -5.00 10.72 -29.94
CA PRO A 345 -6.18 9.99 -29.49
C PRO A 345 -7.44 10.35 -30.29
N THR A 346 -7.40 11.43 -31.09
CA THR A 346 -8.57 11.98 -31.79
C THR A 346 -8.68 11.46 -33.21
N ALA A 347 -9.89 11.35 -33.74
CA ALA A 347 -10.13 10.96 -35.14
C ALA A 347 -9.66 12.01 -36.16
N ALA A 348 -9.38 13.25 -35.73
CA ALA A 348 -8.89 14.32 -36.58
C ALA A 348 -7.36 14.29 -36.67
N ALA A 349 -6.81 14.55 -37.85
CA ALA A 349 -5.37 14.81 -37.99
C ALA A 349 -4.98 16.10 -37.25
N ARG A 350 -3.74 16.18 -36.77
CA ARG A 350 -3.19 17.35 -36.08
C ARG A 350 -1.82 17.72 -36.65
N SER A 351 -1.42 18.98 -36.53
CA SER A 351 -0.10 19.47 -36.97
C SER A 351 0.62 20.21 -35.84
N GLY A 352 1.95 20.19 -35.89
CA GLY A 352 2.83 20.77 -34.88
C GLY A 352 4.20 21.08 -35.47
N THR A 353 5.04 21.80 -34.75
CA THR A 353 6.30 22.32 -35.29
C THR A 353 7.50 22.10 -34.37
N LEU A 354 8.66 21.85 -34.98
CA LEU A 354 9.98 21.87 -34.37
C LEU A 354 10.75 23.08 -34.92
N THR A 355 11.43 23.84 -34.07
CA THR A 355 12.38 24.87 -34.47
C THR A 355 13.78 24.27 -34.43
N ILE A 356 14.48 24.22 -35.57
CA ILE A 356 15.79 23.58 -35.72
C ILE A 356 16.75 24.59 -36.35
N ALA A 357 17.81 24.96 -35.62
CA ALA A 357 18.76 25.99 -36.00
C ALA A 357 18.09 27.32 -36.45
N GLY A 358 17.00 27.69 -35.77
CA GLY A 358 16.18 28.87 -36.08
C GLY A 358 15.18 28.71 -37.24
N GLN A 359 15.13 27.55 -37.91
CA GLN A 359 14.18 27.26 -38.99
C GLN A 359 13.01 26.39 -38.50
N THR A 360 11.84 26.49 -39.14
CA THR A 360 10.64 25.73 -38.75
C THR A 360 10.50 24.44 -39.57
N PHE A 361 10.37 23.29 -38.90
CA PHE A 361 10.01 22.00 -39.48
C PHE A 361 8.60 21.60 -39.02
N THR A 362 7.70 21.36 -39.97
CA THR A 362 6.28 21.07 -39.69
C THR A 362 6.00 19.57 -39.73
N VAL A 363 5.37 19.04 -38.68
CA VAL A 363 4.96 17.64 -38.59
C VAL A 363 3.44 17.53 -38.65
N THR A 364 2.92 16.72 -39.56
CA THR A 364 1.50 16.36 -39.62
C THR A 364 1.29 14.93 -39.13
N GLN A 365 0.39 14.75 -38.18
CA GLN A 365 0.02 13.47 -37.60
C GLN A 365 -1.40 13.08 -37.99
N GLY A 366 -1.57 11.84 -38.47
CA GLY A 366 -2.89 11.29 -38.82
C GLY A 366 -3.86 11.25 -37.63
N GLY A 367 -5.16 11.17 -37.93
CA GLY A 367 -6.23 10.92 -36.96
C GLY A 367 -6.41 9.43 -36.68
N ARG A 368 -6.84 9.10 -35.46
CA ARG A 368 -7.05 7.73 -34.96
C ARG A 368 -8.17 7.01 -35.73
N ALA A 369 -7.88 5.79 -36.15
CA ALA A 369 -8.88 4.83 -36.64
C ALA A 369 -9.43 3.95 -35.50
N ALA A 370 -10.51 3.20 -35.75
CA ALA A 370 -11.06 2.25 -34.77
C ALA A 370 -10.00 1.22 -34.33
N ALA A 371 -10.01 0.85 -33.04
CA ALA A 371 -8.99 0.01 -32.42
C ALA A 371 -9.09 -1.47 -32.86
N SER A 372 -7.93 -2.10 -33.09
CA SER A 372 -7.78 -3.55 -33.26
C SER A 372 -7.42 -4.23 -31.93
N ASP A 373 -7.73 -5.52 -31.79
CA ASP A 373 -7.39 -6.30 -30.57
C ASP A 373 -5.88 -6.41 -30.30
N LEU A 374 -5.06 -6.26 -31.35
CA LEU A 374 -3.61 -6.13 -31.29
C LEU A 374 -3.22 -4.69 -31.59
N ALA A 375 -2.73 -3.95 -30.60
CA ALA A 375 -2.32 -2.55 -30.75
C ALA A 375 -0.80 -2.38 -30.62
N VAL A 376 -0.19 -1.59 -31.50
CA VAL A 376 1.24 -1.26 -31.47
C VAL A 376 1.50 -0.12 -30.50
N LEU A 377 2.48 -0.29 -29.62
CA LEU A 377 3.00 0.80 -28.79
C LEU A 377 4.14 1.50 -29.54
N PRO A 378 4.13 2.85 -29.63
CA PRO A 378 5.13 3.62 -30.36
C PRO A 378 6.43 3.84 -29.57
N TYR A 379 6.60 3.15 -28.44
CA TYR A 379 7.68 3.30 -27.47
C TYR A 379 8.10 1.94 -26.92
N GLN A 380 9.31 1.88 -26.33
CA GLN A 380 9.84 0.66 -25.74
C GLN A 380 9.44 0.56 -24.26
N VAL A 381 8.71 -0.49 -23.89
CA VAL A 381 8.25 -0.76 -22.52
C VAL A 381 9.41 -1.26 -21.67
N MET A 382 9.68 -0.56 -20.57
CA MET A 382 10.65 -0.98 -19.55
C MET A 382 10.00 -1.81 -18.45
N ASP A 383 8.85 -1.35 -17.96
CA ASP A 383 8.07 -2.01 -16.93
C ASP A 383 6.61 -1.59 -17.01
N ALA A 384 5.71 -2.38 -16.44
CA ALA A 384 4.29 -2.10 -16.44
C ALA A 384 3.57 -2.70 -15.24
N GLU A 385 2.65 -1.93 -14.68
CA GLU A 385 1.68 -2.38 -13.68
C GLU A 385 0.24 -2.14 -14.15
N TYR A 386 -0.72 -2.70 -13.43
CA TYR A 386 -2.13 -2.51 -13.70
C TYR A 386 -2.86 -1.97 -12.49
N ASP A 387 -3.50 -0.81 -12.67
CA ASP A 387 -4.34 -0.21 -11.66
C ASP A 387 -5.79 -0.67 -11.81
N LYS A 388 -6.28 -1.46 -10.84
CA LYS A 388 -7.65 -1.99 -10.85
C LYS A 388 -8.72 -0.93 -10.53
N GLN A 389 -8.36 0.23 -9.95
CA GLN A 389 -9.33 1.27 -9.63
C GLN A 389 -9.63 2.15 -10.85
N LEU A 390 -8.59 2.46 -11.63
CA LEU A 390 -8.67 3.19 -12.88
C LEU A 390 -9.01 2.27 -14.07
N ASP A 391 -8.83 0.94 -13.92
CA ASP A 391 -8.95 -0.03 -14.99
C ASP A 391 -7.96 0.29 -16.13
N ARG A 392 -6.70 0.60 -15.77
CA ARG A 392 -5.65 1.10 -16.69
C ARG A 392 -4.30 0.41 -16.47
N LEU A 393 -3.55 0.26 -17.57
CA LEU A 393 -2.13 -0.09 -17.54
C LEU A 393 -1.32 1.18 -17.21
N VAL A 394 -0.41 1.07 -16.25
CA VAL A 394 0.61 2.08 -15.94
C VAL A 394 1.94 1.58 -16.49
N ILE A 395 2.37 2.14 -17.61
CA ILE A 395 3.53 1.66 -18.37
C ILE A 395 4.64 2.70 -18.26
N VAL A 396 5.89 2.28 -18.05
CA VAL A 396 7.05 3.16 -18.20
C VAL A 396 7.86 2.78 -19.42
N SER A 397 8.29 3.78 -20.19
CA SER A 397 9.04 3.59 -21.43
C SER A 397 10.40 4.27 -21.41
N ALA A 398 11.33 3.72 -22.18
CA ALA A 398 12.54 4.41 -22.58
C ALA A 398 12.43 4.85 -24.06
N ALA A 399 13.09 5.96 -24.41
CA ALA A 399 13.07 6.55 -25.75
C ALA A 399 11.65 6.76 -26.33
N PRO A 400 10.83 7.66 -25.73
CA PRO A 400 11.18 8.62 -24.67
C PRO A 400 11.05 8.06 -23.25
N ASN A 401 11.71 8.71 -22.30
CA ASN A 401 11.59 8.45 -20.86
C ASN A 401 10.23 8.98 -20.36
N GLN A 402 9.23 8.12 -20.29
CA GLN A 402 7.87 8.51 -19.94
C GLN A 402 7.15 7.47 -19.10
N LEU A 403 6.16 7.93 -18.33
CA LEU A 403 5.10 7.11 -17.79
C LEU A 403 3.83 7.33 -18.63
N HIS A 404 3.09 6.25 -18.86
CA HIS A 404 1.91 6.18 -19.72
C HIS A 404 0.76 5.56 -18.92
N LEU A 405 -0.43 6.16 -19.02
CA LEU A 405 -1.67 5.59 -18.52
C LEU A 405 -2.48 5.12 -19.72
N TYR A 406 -2.40 3.83 -19.97
CA TYR A 406 -2.92 3.22 -21.19
C TYR A 406 -4.18 2.42 -20.88
N ASP A 407 -5.27 2.73 -21.57
CA ASP A 407 -6.47 1.91 -21.57
C ASP A 407 -6.21 0.67 -22.41
N GLY A 408 -5.99 -0.45 -21.72
CA GLY A 408 -5.70 -1.74 -22.35
C GLY A 408 -6.91 -2.36 -23.04
N LEU A 409 -8.13 -1.88 -22.81
CA LEU A 409 -9.35 -2.37 -23.45
C LEU A 409 -9.65 -1.55 -24.71
N GLU A 410 -9.64 -0.23 -24.58
CA GLU A 410 -9.87 0.72 -25.68
C GLU A 410 -8.63 0.91 -26.57
N LYS A 411 -7.46 0.40 -26.16
CA LYS A 411 -6.17 0.59 -26.81
C LYS A 411 -5.84 2.06 -27.03
N LEU A 412 -5.88 2.81 -25.95
CA LEU A 412 -5.79 4.27 -25.97
C LEU A 412 -4.87 4.80 -24.87
N GLU A 413 -3.92 5.63 -25.27
CA GLU A 413 -3.16 6.46 -24.33
C GLU A 413 -4.08 7.55 -23.75
N THR A 414 -4.31 7.51 -22.43
CA THR A 414 -5.19 8.46 -21.74
C THR A 414 -4.42 9.60 -21.08
N LEU A 415 -3.16 9.36 -20.71
CA LEU A 415 -2.30 10.33 -20.06
C LEU A 415 -0.84 9.89 -20.25
N SER A 416 0.08 10.83 -20.44
CA SER A 416 1.51 10.53 -20.32
C SER A 416 2.20 11.61 -19.50
N ALA A 417 3.22 11.21 -18.75
CA ALA A 417 4.05 12.06 -17.91
C ALA A 417 5.51 11.92 -18.35
N ASP A 418 6.21 13.04 -18.45
CA ASP A 418 7.66 13.02 -18.71
C ASP A 418 8.42 12.63 -17.46
N LEU A 419 9.36 11.71 -17.64
CA LEU A 419 10.26 11.28 -16.58
C LEU A 419 11.62 11.94 -16.80
N PRO A 420 12.27 12.44 -15.74
CA PRO A 420 13.56 13.12 -15.85
C PRO A 420 14.69 12.18 -16.27
N LEU A 421 14.50 10.87 -16.13
CA LEU A 421 15.52 9.84 -16.23
C LEU A 421 14.97 8.60 -16.93
N ALA A 422 15.87 7.79 -17.51
CA ALA A 422 15.50 6.49 -18.05
C ALA A 422 14.85 5.62 -16.96
N PRO A 423 13.58 5.20 -17.13
CA PRO A 423 12.93 4.38 -16.13
C PRO A 423 13.42 2.94 -16.18
N ARG A 424 13.35 2.26 -15.04
CA ARG A 424 13.68 0.83 -14.90
C ARG A 424 12.47 0.02 -14.46
N HIS A 425 11.83 0.46 -13.37
CA HIS A 425 10.67 -0.22 -12.78
C HIS A 425 9.59 0.76 -12.34
N VAL A 426 8.33 0.34 -12.30
CA VAL A 426 7.20 1.16 -11.86
C VAL A 426 6.37 0.43 -10.80
N SER A 427 5.89 1.17 -9.81
CA SER A 427 4.91 0.68 -8.84
C SER A 427 3.82 1.69 -8.54
N VAL A 428 2.57 1.25 -8.53
CA VAL A 428 1.37 2.07 -8.32
C VAL A 428 0.95 2.01 -6.85
N SER A 429 0.55 3.16 -6.29
CA SER A 429 0.05 3.22 -4.92
C SER A 429 -1.26 2.45 -4.79
N PRO A 430 -1.57 1.85 -3.61
CA PRO A 430 -2.80 1.07 -3.43
C PRO A 430 -4.12 1.83 -3.68
N ASP A 431 -4.08 3.17 -3.64
CA ASP A 431 -5.21 4.06 -3.93
C ASP A 431 -5.30 4.50 -5.41
N GLY A 432 -4.38 4.03 -6.27
CA GLY A 432 -4.32 4.33 -7.70
C GLY A 432 -4.01 5.78 -8.07
N ARG A 433 -3.58 6.61 -7.11
CA ARG A 433 -3.34 8.04 -7.34
C ARG A 433 -1.92 8.39 -7.75
N TYR A 434 -0.96 7.57 -7.39
CA TYR A 434 0.46 7.83 -7.63
C TYR A 434 1.16 6.61 -8.19
N ALA A 435 2.21 6.85 -8.97
CA ALA A 435 3.18 5.83 -9.33
C ALA A 435 4.58 6.25 -8.87
N ALA A 436 5.38 5.31 -8.41
CA ALA A 436 6.80 5.48 -8.20
C ALA A 436 7.54 4.80 -9.35
N VAL A 437 8.53 5.48 -9.92
CA VAL A 437 9.32 5.01 -11.05
C VAL A 437 10.79 5.04 -10.64
N SER A 438 11.45 3.89 -10.65
CA SER A 438 12.88 3.81 -10.35
C SER A 438 13.74 4.15 -11.57
N HIS A 439 14.89 4.73 -11.28
CA HIS A 439 15.92 5.15 -12.22
C HIS A 439 17.29 4.81 -11.63
N ASP A 440 18.37 5.08 -12.36
CA ASP A 440 19.73 4.93 -11.80
C ASP A 440 20.01 6.00 -10.74
N ALA A 441 20.13 5.62 -9.45
CA ALA A 441 20.30 6.50 -8.30
C ALA A 441 19.12 7.41 -7.91
N TRP A 442 17.94 7.22 -8.53
CA TRP A 442 16.77 8.05 -8.25
C TRP A 442 15.46 7.26 -8.30
N VAL A 443 14.43 7.77 -7.62
CA VAL A 443 13.05 7.32 -7.77
C VAL A 443 12.14 8.53 -7.94
N THR A 444 11.34 8.55 -9.00
CA THR A 444 10.38 9.63 -9.31
C THR A 444 8.97 9.22 -8.88
N ARG A 445 8.27 10.06 -8.13
CA ARG A 445 6.83 9.90 -7.84
C ARG A 445 6.02 10.77 -8.79
N VAL A 446 5.10 10.15 -9.52
CA VAL A 446 4.20 10.77 -10.50
C VAL A 446 2.78 10.72 -9.98
N ASN A 447 2.05 11.82 -10.10
CA ASN A 447 0.62 11.88 -9.80
C ASN A 447 -0.17 11.42 -11.04
N LEU A 448 -0.90 10.30 -10.92
CA LEU A 448 -1.61 9.65 -12.03
C LEU A 448 -2.90 10.37 -12.44
N THR A 449 -3.37 11.34 -11.65
CA THR A 449 -4.53 12.18 -12.03
C THR A 449 -4.10 13.36 -12.90
N THR A 450 -2.91 13.91 -12.64
CA THR A 450 -2.42 15.14 -13.32
C THR A 450 -1.37 14.85 -14.39
N GLY A 451 -0.70 13.70 -14.34
CA GLY A 451 0.43 13.39 -15.23
C GLY A 451 1.68 14.20 -14.93
N LEU A 452 1.79 14.75 -13.72
CA LEU A 452 2.91 15.56 -13.29
C LEU A 452 3.80 14.80 -12.33
N VAL A 453 5.12 15.03 -12.45
CA VAL A 453 6.10 14.63 -11.45
C VAL A 453 5.83 15.44 -10.18
N ASP A 454 5.53 14.72 -9.10
CA ASP A 454 5.26 15.30 -7.79
C ASP A 454 6.55 15.45 -6.97
N ARG A 455 7.42 14.43 -6.99
CA ARG A 455 8.68 14.45 -6.25
C ARG A 455 9.73 13.50 -6.83
N VAL A 456 11.01 13.85 -6.72
CA VAL A 456 12.14 12.97 -7.07
C VAL A 456 12.97 12.70 -5.80
N TYR A 457 13.24 11.43 -5.52
CA TYR A 457 13.98 10.98 -4.35
C TYR A 457 15.37 10.48 -4.76
N PRO A 458 16.47 11.04 -4.23
CA PRO A 458 17.80 10.46 -4.41
C PRO A 458 17.91 9.15 -3.62
N VAL A 459 18.44 8.11 -4.25
CA VAL A 459 18.76 6.83 -3.60
C VAL A 459 20.20 6.46 -3.94
N PRO A 460 21.11 6.25 -2.98
CA PRO A 460 22.53 6.05 -3.27
C PRO A 460 22.85 4.63 -3.79
N ASP A 461 21.94 4.01 -4.53
CA ASP A 461 22.06 2.68 -5.15
C ASP A 461 21.48 2.70 -6.58
N ALA A 462 21.61 1.60 -7.32
CA ALA A 462 20.91 1.40 -8.58
C ALA A 462 19.73 0.44 -8.34
N PRO A 463 18.49 0.94 -8.09
CA PRO A 463 17.36 0.09 -7.75
C PRO A 463 17.09 -0.91 -8.88
N THR A 464 16.85 -2.14 -8.47
CA THR A 464 16.38 -3.24 -9.32
C THR A 464 14.88 -3.40 -9.25
N ASP A 465 14.20 -2.74 -8.31
CA ASP A 465 12.74 -2.68 -8.22
C ASP A 465 12.30 -1.51 -7.34
N VAL A 466 11.04 -1.11 -7.43
CA VAL A 466 10.42 -0.08 -6.59
C VAL A 466 9.04 -0.55 -6.14
N VAL A 467 8.66 -0.24 -4.90
CA VAL A 467 7.32 -0.57 -4.38
C VAL A 467 6.74 0.64 -3.67
N LEU A 468 5.52 1.05 -4.02
CA LEU A 468 4.87 2.22 -3.44
C LEU A 468 3.71 1.82 -2.51
N SER A 469 3.75 2.27 -1.26
CA SER A 469 2.64 2.18 -0.31
C SER A 469 2.00 3.55 -0.08
N ALA A 470 0.95 3.61 0.74
CA ALA A 470 0.30 4.87 1.11
C ALA A 470 1.22 5.80 1.93
N THR A 471 2.21 5.25 2.64
CA THR A 471 3.07 6.00 3.59
C THR A 471 4.55 5.94 3.25
N HIS A 472 4.99 4.93 2.51
CA HIS A 472 6.40 4.69 2.21
C HIS A 472 6.61 4.33 0.73
N LEU A 473 7.78 4.70 0.23
CA LEU A 473 8.34 4.22 -1.03
C LEU A 473 9.52 3.33 -0.71
N PHE A 474 9.54 2.13 -1.27
CA PHE A 474 10.64 1.17 -1.09
C PHE A 474 11.47 1.10 -2.36
N SER A 475 12.74 1.48 -2.27
CA SER A 475 13.74 1.26 -3.32
C SER A 475 14.46 -0.05 -3.02
N ILE A 476 14.39 -1.02 -3.93
CA ILE A 476 14.93 -2.36 -3.73
C ILE A 476 16.18 -2.49 -4.60
N ALA A 477 17.32 -2.83 -4.00
CA ALA A 477 18.57 -3.02 -4.71
C ALA A 477 19.28 -4.33 -4.29
N GLY A 478 19.76 -5.06 -5.31
CA GLY A 478 20.57 -6.28 -5.17
C GLY A 478 22.06 -6.03 -5.52
N LEU A 479 22.91 -7.05 -5.36
CA LEU A 479 24.39 -6.97 -5.55
C LEU A 479 24.87 -6.68 -6.99
N ASN A 480 24.01 -6.24 -7.89
CA ASN A 480 24.39 -5.98 -9.27
C ASN A 480 25.31 -4.75 -9.36
N PHE A 481 26.33 -4.84 -10.22
CA PHE A 481 27.28 -3.75 -10.56
C PHE A 481 28.34 -3.38 -9.49
N GLY A 482 28.68 -4.29 -8.58
CA GLY A 482 29.81 -4.06 -7.68
C GLY A 482 29.56 -3.03 -6.56
N ASN A 483 28.31 -2.58 -6.39
CA ASN A 483 27.90 -1.78 -5.24
C ASN A 483 27.61 -2.69 -4.04
N LEU A 484 28.58 -2.81 -3.14
CA LEU A 484 28.44 -3.59 -1.91
C LEU A 484 27.44 -2.96 -0.91
N ASP A 485 26.99 -1.72 -1.12
CA ASP A 485 26.02 -1.03 -0.24
C ASP A 485 24.57 -1.10 -0.74
N ALA A 486 24.32 -1.80 -1.85
CA ALA A 486 22.97 -2.00 -2.37
C ALA A 486 22.04 -2.59 -1.30
N GLN A 487 21.04 -1.81 -0.87
CA GLN A 487 20.11 -2.17 0.20
C GLN A 487 18.66 -1.90 -0.17
N ILE A 488 17.73 -2.58 0.51
CA ILE A 488 16.34 -2.15 0.53
C ILE A 488 16.27 -0.86 1.34
N ARG A 489 15.75 0.21 0.75
CA ARG A 489 15.53 1.51 1.40
C ARG A 489 14.05 1.80 1.52
N ALA A 490 13.58 2.08 2.72
CA ALA A 490 12.26 2.61 2.98
C ALA A 490 12.34 4.14 3.10
N ILE A 491 11.59 4.86 2.28
CA ILE A 491 11.51 6.31 2.24
C ILE A 491 10.14 6.71 2.74
N ASP A 492 10.07 7.43 3.86
CA ASP A 492 8.83 7.99 4.38
C ASP A 492 8.34 9.11 3.45
N LEU A 493 7.11 9.01 2.95
CA LEU A 493 6.59 9.91 1.92
C LEU A 493 6.26 11.32 2.46
N ALA A 494 6.00 11.45 3.77
CA ALA A 494 5.67 12.73 4.38
C ALA A 494 6.95 13.55 4.67
N THR A 495 7.97 12.89 5.20
CA THR A 495 9.20 13.53 5.69
C THR A 495 10.35 13.43 4.69
N GLY A 496 10.37 12.41 3.83
CA GLY A 496 11.50 12.05 2.98
C GLY A 496 12.63 11.33 3.71
N ALA A 497 12.45 10.99 5.00
CA ALA A 497 13.45 10.26 5.77
C ALA A 497 13.66 8.85 5.20
N GLN A 498 14.91 8.41 5.13
CA GLN A 498 15.28 7.12 4.57
C GLN A 498 15.88 6.20 5.63
N THR A 499 15.44 4.95 5.67
CA THR A 499 16.12 3.87 6.41
C THR A 499 16.42 2.71 5.47
N SER A 500 17.51 1.99 5.71
CA SER A 500 17.93 0.91 4.83
C SER A 500 18.37 -0.34 5.59
N LYS A 501 17.98 -1.51 5.09
CA LYS A 501 18.36 -2.81 5.67
C LYS A 501 18.12 -3.95 4.69
N GLY A 502 19.03 -4.93 4.69
CA GLY A 502 18.89 -6.11 3.83
C GLY A 502 19.02 -5.79 2.34
N ARG A 503 18.85 -6.80 1.50
CA ARG A 503 18.94 -6.70 0.04
C ARG A 503 17.72 -7.37 -0.59
N GLY A 504 17.50 -7.13 -1.88
CA GLY A 504 16.48 -7.82 -2.67
C GLY A 504 16.58 -7.44 -4.14
N THR A 505 15.98 -8.22 -5.03
CA THR A 505 15.89 -7.89 -6.46
C THR A 505 14.47 -7.52 -6.89
N ARG A 506 13.47 -8.01 -6.16
CA ARG A 506 12.03 -7.79 -6.41
C ARG A 506 11.29 -7.55 -5.10
N GLY A 507 10.17 -6.83 -5.15
CA GLY A 507 9.28 -6.75 -4.00
C GLY A 507 7.81 -6.52 -4.32
N VAL A 508 6.98 -6.80 -3.33
CA VAL A 508 5.52 -6.56 -3.38
C VAL A 508 5.01 -6.31 -1.96
N LEU A 509 4.01 -5.46 -1.79
CA LEU A 509 3.41 -5.21 -0.47
C LEU A 509 2.54 -6.38 -0.01
N SER A 510 2.25 -6.44 1.29
CA SER A 510 1.06 -7.12 1.82
C SER A 510 -0.22 -6.37 1.44
N VAL A 511 -1.39 -7.02 1.55
CA VAL A 511 -2.68 -6.42 1.18
C VAL A 511 -2.97 -5.13 1.96
N ASP A 512 -2.61 -5.11 3.24
CA ASP A 512 -2.76 -3.96 4.14
C ASP A 512 -1.66 -2.91 3.95
N GLY A 513 -0.67 -3.14 3.09
CA GLY A 513 0.46 -2.25 2.87
C GLY A 513 1.45 -2.14 4.05
N THR A 514 1.33 -2.96 5.10
CA THR A 514 2.15 -2.85 6.32
C THR A 514 3.47 -3.60 6.23
N SER A 515 3.58 -4.57 5.32
CA SER A 515 4.76 -5.40 5.13
C SER A 515 5.23 -5.34 3.67
N LEU A 516 6.54 -5.36 3.48
CA LEU A 516 7.18 -5.55 2.18
C LEU A 516 7.67 -6.98 2.09
N PHE A 517 7.25 -7.71 1.06
CA PHE A 517 7.87 -8.97 0.68
C PHE A 517 8.96 -8.70 -0.35
N THR A 518 10.10 -9.35 -0.22
CA THR A 518 11.19 -9.25 -1.20
C THR A 518 11.72 -10.62 -1.56
N ASP A 519 12.22 -10.76 -2.79
CA ASP A 519 12.97 -11.95 -3.23
C ASP A 519 14.39 -11.58 -3.69
N GLY A 520 15.22 -12.59 -3.94
CA GLY A 520 16.53 -12.43 -4.58
C GLY A 520 17.64 -11.92 -3.67
N ASN A 521 17.56 -12.25 -2.38
CA ASN A 521 18.59 -11.91 -1.40
C ASN A 521 19.22 -13.18 -0.80
N SER A 522 20.30 -13.02 -0.01
CA SER A 522 20.98 -14.14 0.65
C SER A 522 20.12 -14.85 1.71
N LEU A 523 18.97 -14.29 2.08
CA LEU A 523 17.98 -14.83 3.01
C LEU A 523 16.81 -15.53 2.28
N GLY A 524 16.83 -15.58 0.94
CA GLY A 524 15.71 -16.03 0.11
C GLY A 524 14.53 -15.06 0.14
N THR A 525 13.31 -15.58 0.02
CA THR A 525 12.11 -14.72 0.11
C THR A 525 11.92 -14.24 1.56
N SER A 526 11.77 -12.93 1.74
CA SER A 526 11.80 -12.27 3.05
C SER A 526 10.62 -11.32 3.24
N ARG A 527 10.12 -11.18 4.48
CA ARG A 527 9.09 -10.22 4.88
C ARG A 527 9.70 -9.16 5.80
N TRP A 528 9.55 -7.90 5.42
CA TRP A 528 10.05 -6.73 6.14
C TRP A 528 8.89 -5.87 6.63
N LYS A 529 9.08 -5.18 7.75
CA LYS A 529 8.14 -4.19 8.30
C LYS A 529 8.87 -2.90 8.65
N VAL A 530 8.18 -1.77 8.56
CA VAL A 530 8.70 -0.51 9.11
C VAL A 530 8.18 -0.36 10.53
N VAL A 531 9.08 -0.37 11.51
CA VAL A 531 8.75 -0.24 12.94
C VAL A 531 9.50 0.96 13.49
N ALA A 532 8.77 1.97 13.97
CA ALA A 532 9.34 3.24 14.43
C ALA A 532 10.31 3.88 13.41
N GLY A 533 9.94 3.84 12.12
CA GLY A 533 10.72 4.38 11.02
C GLY A 533 11.86 3.48 10.52
N ALA A 534 12.22 2.41 11.24
CA ALA A 534 13.28 1.50 10.85
C ALA A 534 12.75 0.26 10.10
N LEU A 535 13.46 -0.16 9.05
CA LEU A 535 13.17 -1.41 8.35
C LEU A 535 13.64 -2.63 9.19
N VAL A 536 12.73 -3.52 9.52
CA VAL A 536 12.95 -4.70 10.39
C VAL A 536 12.55 -5.98 9.66
N LEU A 537 13.43 -6.98 9.67
CA LEU A 537 13.15 -8.32 9.15
C LEU A 537 12.16 -9.02 10.09
N ASN A 538 10.98 -9.35 9.59
CA ASN A 538 9.95 -10.08 10.33
C ASN A 538 10.15 -11.60 10.21
N ASN A 539 10.32 -12.09 8.97
CA ASN A 539 10.54 -13.50 8.66
C ASN A 539 11.28 -13.68 7.33
N SER A 540 11.90 -14.83 7.11
CA SER A 540 12.55 -15.21 5.85
C SER A 540 12.45 -16.71 5.61
N SER A 541 12.41 -17.13 4.35
CA SER A 541 12.45 -18.53 3.94
C SER A 541 13.74 -18.83 3.20
N SER A 542 14.52 -19.77 3.73
CA SER A 542 15.75 -20.30 3.12
C SER A 542 15.48 -21.47 2.17
N ASP A 543 14.23 -21.84 1.93
CA ASP A 543 13.85 -23.08 1.23
C ASP A 543 14.27 -23.10 -0.26
N PHE A 544 14.80 -22.00 -0.79
CA PHE A 544 15.28 -21.87 -2.18
C PHE A 544 16.78 -21.54 -2.23
N SER A 545 17.60 -22.52 -1.86
CA SER A 545 19.04 -22.36 -1.63
C SER A 545 19.93 -22.31 -2.88
N SER A 546 19.43 -21.97 -4.08
CA SER A 546 20.31 -21.93 -5.27
C SER A 546 20.00 -20.91 -6.38
N GLY A 547 19.04 -19.99 -6.25
CA GLY A 547 18.87 -18.94 -7.27
C GLY A 547 17.75 -17.93 -6.99
N THR A 548 17.91 -16.72 -7.52
CA THR A 548 16.86 -15.70 -7.52
C THR A 548 15.75 -16.10 -8.49
N CYS A 549 14.48 -15.94 -8.09
CA CYS A 549 13.35 -16.21 -8.98
C CYS A 549 12.98 -15.00 -9.85
N ASP A 550 13.58 -13.83 -9.59
CA ASP A 550 13.50 -12.59 -10.40
C ASP A 550 12.09 -12.08 -10.74
N TYR A 551 11.06 -12.58 -10.05
CA TYR A 551 9.69 -12.11 -10.10
C TYR A 551 8.96 -12.48 -8.81
N LEU A 552 8.07 -11.61 -8.34
CA LEU A 552 7.31 -11.80 -7.11
C LEU A 552 5.92 -11.18 -7.26
N GLN A 553 4.87 -11.95 -6.98
CA GLN A 553 3.50 -11.43 -6.97
C GLN A 553 2.70 -12.02 -5.82
N ARG A 554 1.91 -11.17 -5.15
CA ARG A 554 0.98 -11.58 -4.10
C ARG A 554 -0.35 -12.04 -4.71
N SER A 555 -0.95 -13.09 -4.18
CA SER A 555 -2.32 -13.48 -4.54
C SER A 555 -3.34 -12.42 -4.16
N ALA A 556 -4.47 -12.40 -4.88
CA ALA A 556 -5.55 -11.44 -4.68
C ALA A 556 -6.16 -11.51 -3.28
N ASP A 557 -6.25 -12.71 -2.68
CA ASP A 557 -6.71 -12.93 -1.30
C ASP A 557 -5.66 -12.60 -0.22
N GLY A 558 -4.41 -12.32 -0.59
CA GLY A 558 -3.33 -12.04 0.35
C GLY A 558 -2.80 -13.26 1.10
N LEU A 559 -3.22 -14.48 0.75
CA LEU A 559 -2.84 -15.71 1.45
C LEU A 559 -1.62 -16.41 0.84
N ARG A 560 -1.19 -16.00 -0.37
CA ARG A 560 -0.07 -16.62 -1.09
C ARG A 560 0.86 -15.58 -1.70
N LEU A 561 2.11 -15.97 -1.85
CA LEU A 561 3.16 -15.23 -2.54
C LEU A 561 3.75 -16.13 -3.61
N LEU A 562 3.54 -15.80 -4.89
CA LEU A 562 4.03 -16.55 -6.02
C LEU A 562 5.36 -15.96 -6.48
N THR A 563 6.33 -16.85 -6.70
CA THR A 563 7.69 -16.50 -7.13
C THR A 563 7.84 -16.77 -8.62
N GLY A 564 8.82 -16.12 -9.26
CA GLY A 564 9.14 -16.36 -10.67
C GLY A 564 9.62 -17.78 -11.02
N CYS A 565 9.87 -18.63 -10.02
CA CYS A 565 10.18 -20.05 -10.21
C CYS A 565 8.91 -20.94 -10.21
N GLY A 566 7.71 -20.35 -10.22
CA GLY A 566 6.44 -21.08 -10.19
C GLY A 566 6.01 -21.57 -8.81
N SER A 567 6.84 -21.44 -7.78
CA SER A 567 6.48 -21.81 -6.40
C SER A 567 5.58 -20.77 -5.74
N ALA A 568 4.62 -21.24 -4.95
CA ALA A 568 3.75 -20.42 -4.11
C ALA A 568 4.07 -20.64 -2.63
N LEU A 569 4.26 -19.56 -1.89
CA LEU A 569 4.46 -19.56 -0.45
C LEU A 569 3.18 -19.14 0.25
N ARG A 570 2.79 -19.83 1.32
CA ARG A 570 1.68 -19.43 2.17
C ARG A 570 2.09 -18.26 3.05
N LEU A 571 1.24 -17.24 3.09
CA LEU A 571 1.38 -16.09 3.96
C LEU A 571 0.58 -16.30 5.26
N SER A 572 1.17 -15.94 6.39
CA SER A 572 0.53 -16.02 7.71
C SER A 572 1.04 -14.94 8.64
N ASP A 573 0.23 -14.52 9.61
CA ASP A 573 0.73 -13.67 10.71
C ASP A 573 1.42 -14.50 11.79
N THR A 574 1.17 -15.81 11.83
CA THR A 574 1.91 -16.73 12.69
C THR A 574 3.26 -17.02 12.04
N LYS A 575 4.34 -16.51 12.65
CA LYS A 575 5.70 -16.54 12.09
C LYS A 575 6.15 -17.93 11.60
N ASP A 576 5.87 -19.00 12.36
CA ASP A 576 6.27 -20.37 11.99
C ASP A 576 5.48 -20.95 10.79
N GLN A 577 4.34 -20.34 10.48
CA GLN A 577 3.44 -20.74 9.41
C GLN A 577 3.59 -19.84 8.16
N ASP A 578 4.28 -18.69 8.31
CA ASP A 578 4.53 -17.69 7.28
C ASP A 578 5.70 -18.07 6.37
N LEU A 579 5.61 -17.71 5.09
CA LEU A 579 6.59 -18.02 4.04
C LEU A 579 6.91 -19.51 3.88
N LYS A 580 5.94 -20.39 4.18
CA LYS A 580 6.06 -21.84 3.99
C LYS A 580 5.64 -22.27 2.60
N TYR A 581 6.28 -23.31 2.06
CA TYR A 581 5.87 -23.89 0.78
C TYR A 581 4.37 -24.24 0.76
N GLY A 582 3.66 -23.69 -0.22
CA GLY A 582 2.21 -23.80 -0.37
C GLY A 582 1.77 -24.38 -1.72
N GLY A 583 2.72 -24.86 -2.54
CA GLY A 583 2.46 -25.46 -3.85
C GLY A 583 3.35 -24.90 -4.95
N THR A 584 3.18 -25.41 -6.17
CA THR A 584 3.88 -24.95 -7.38
C THR A 584 2.92 -24.98 -8.56
N LEU A 585 3.07 -24.05 -9.51
CA LEU A 585 2.38 -24.07 -10.80
C LEU A 585 2.87 -25.29 -11.61
N THR A 586 2.05 -26.33 -11.65
CA THR A 586 2.45 -27.63 -12.22
C THR A 586 2.91 -27.50 -13.67
N GLY A 587 4.15 -27.92 -13.96
CA GLY A 587 4.71 -27.90 -15.32
C GLY A 587 5.31 -26.56 -15.76
N LEU A 588 5.33 -25.55 -14.87
CA LEU A 588 5.94 -24.25 -15.14
C LEU A 588 7.11 -23.99 -14.18
N THR A 589 8.33 -24.00 -14.71
CA THR A 589 9.56 -23.84 -13.93
C THR A 589 10.03 -22.39 -13.82
N ARG A 590 9.72 -21.53 -14.80
CA ARG A 590 9.98 -20.09 -14.75
C ARG A 590 8.90 -19.27 -15.44
N LEU A 591 8.62 -18.08 -14.91
CA LEU A 591 7.69 -17.10 -15.47
C LEU A 591 8.23 -15.67 -15.44
N THR A 592 7.71 -14.82 -16.33
CA THR A 592 7.97 -13.37 -16.36
C THR A 592 6.87 -12.57 -15.67
N SER A 593 5.63 -13.05 -15.75
CA SER A 593 4.46 -12.38 -15.19
C SER A 593 3.34 -13.37 -14.91
N ILE A 594 2.53 -13.09 -13.89
CA ILE A 594 1.28 -13.81 -13.64
C ILE A 594 0.18 -12.82 -13.28
N VAL A 595 -1.08 -13.22 -13.47
CA VAL A 595 -2.23 -12.46 -13.00
C VAL A 595 -3.27 -13.37 -12.37
N HIS A 596 -3.94 -12.84 -11.35
CA HIS A 596 -4.95 -13.52 -10.56
C HIS A 596 -6.36 -13.09 -10.95
N LEU A 597 -7.22 -14.06 -11.25
CA LEU A 597 -8.65 -13.88 -11.53
C LEU A 597 -9.48 -14.71 -10.52
N PRO A 598 -9.50 -14.35 -9.23
CA PRO A 598 -10.20 -15.10 -8.18
C PRO A 598 -11.70 -15.28 -8.44
N THR A 599 -12.39 -14.30 -9.03
CA THR A 599 -13.84 -14.42 -9.33
C THR A 599 -14.12 -15.47 -10.41
N ARG A 600 -13.09 -15.78 -11.21
CA ARG A 600 -13.12 -16.83 -12.23
C ARG A 600 -12.48 -18.14 -11.78
N GLY A 601 -11.81 -18.14 -10.62
CA GLY A 601 -11.03 -19.30 -10.14
C GLY A 601 -9.79 -19.59 -10.99
N LEU A 602 -9.21 -18.58 -11.66
CA LEU A 602 -8.13 -18.75 -12.64
C LEU A 602 -6.87 -17.94 -12.33
N LEU A 603 -5.75 -18.40 -12.87
CA LEU A 603 -4.49 -17.70 -13.00
C LEU A 603 -4.03 -17.76 -14.45
N PHE A 604 -3.43 -16.69 -14.96
CA PHE A 604 -2.74 -16.70 -16.25
C PHE A 604 -1.28 -16.31 -16.04
N ALA A 605 -0.35 -17.17 -16.45
CA ALA A 605 1.08 -16.96 -16.33
C ALA A 605 1.74 -16.88 -17.72
N ALA A 606 2.67 -15.93 -17.88
CA ALA A 606 3.58 -15.83 -19.01
C ALA A 606 4.84 -16.65 -18.72
N PRO A 607 5.10 -17.75 -19.45
CA PRO A 607 6.28 -18.57 -19.25
C PRO A 607 7.58 -17.83 -19.57
N ARG A 608 8.65 -18.10 -18.81
CA ARG A 608 10.01 -17.58 -19.02
C ARG A 608 10.99 -18.74 -19.17
N GLU A 609 10.87 -19.48 -20.27
CA GLU A 609 11.71 -20.65 -20.49
C GLU A 609 12.75 -20.39 -21.59
N PRO A 610 14.07 -20.41 -21.28
CA PRO A 610 15.13 -20.03 -22.23
C PRO A 610 15.23 -20.94 -23.46
N TYR A 611 14.53 -22.08 -23.47
CA TYR A 611 14.54 -23.05 -24.57
C TYR A 611 13.16 -23.28 -25.21
N LEU A 612 12.08 -22.83 -24.57
CA LEU A 612 10.72 -22.95 -25.12
C LEU A 612 10.33 -21.61 -25.73
N ARG A 613 10.52 -21.50 -27.05
CA ARG A 613 10.04 -20.40 -27.89
C ARG A 613 8.50 -20.42 -27.89
N THR A 614 7.89 -19.87 -26.85
CA THR A 614 6.45 -20.02 -26.59
C THR A 614 5.74 -18.68 -26.73
N SER A 615 4.94 -18.56 -27.80
CA SER A 615 4.00 -17.45 -28.00
C SER A 615 2.66 -17.85 -27.36
N GLU A 616 2.65 -18.06 -26.03
CA GLU A 616 1.44 -18.45 -25.30
C GLU A 616 1.43 -17.92 -23.86
N VAL A 617 0.24 -17.77 -23.29
CA VAL A 617 0.04 -17.68 -21.83
C VAL A 617 -0.57 -18.97 -21.33
N GLN A 618 -0.11 -19.46 -20.18
CA GLN A 618 -0.58 -20.69 -19.56
C GLN A 618 -1.63 -20.39 -18.49
N LYS A 619 -2.72 -21.16 -18.51
CA LYS A 619 -3.88 -21.03 -17.64
C LYS A 619 -3.80 -22.08 -16.53
N PHE A 620 -3.92 -21.64 -15.28
CA PHE A 620 -3.91 -22.50 -14.10
C PHE A 620 -5.16 -22.28 -13.25
N SER A 621 -5.46 -23.24 -12.41
CA SER A 621 -6.48 -23.12 -11.36
C SER A 621 -5.95 -22.23 -10.23
N TYR A 622 -6.74 -21.24 -9.82
CA TYR A 622 -6.41 -20.37 -8.70
C TYR A 622 -6.32 -21.14 -7.38
N GLN A 623 -7.11 -22.20 -7.23
CA GLN A 623 -7.29 -22.88 -5.96
C GLN A 623 -6.16 -23.86 -5.65
N ASP A 624 -5.76 -24.68 -6.62
CA ASP A 624 -4.76 -25.76 -6.46
C ASP A 624 -3.49 -25.58 -7.30
N LEU A 625 -3.37 -24.49 -8.07
CA LEU A 625 -2.21 -24.17 -8.92
C LEU A 625 -1.97 -25.19 -10.06
N GLY A 626 -2.95 -26.07 -10.34
CA GLY A 626 -2.84 -27.06 -11.41
C GLY A 626 -2.97 -26.43 -12.80
N TYR A 627 -2.15 -26.89 -13.74
CA TYR A 627 -2.23 -26.50 -15.16
C TYR A 627 -3.58 -26.94 -15.77
N LEU A 628 -4.23 -26.04 -16.51
CA LEU A 628 -5.52 -26.28 -17.15
C LEU A 628 -5.40 -26.30 -18.68
N SER A 629 -4.86 -25.22 -19.26
CA SER A 629 -4.71 -25.07 -20.71
C SER A 629 -3.69 -23.99 -21.06
N LYS A 630 -3.49 -23.75 -22.36
CA LYS A 630 -2.68 -22.65 -22.88
C LYS A 630 -3.47 -21.83 -23.90
N THR A 631 -3.23 -20.53 -23.93
CA THR A 631 -3.83 -19.60 -24.89
C THR A 631 -2.73 -19.11 -25.83
N PRO A 632 -2.79 -19.43 -27.14
CA PRO A 632 -1.82 -18.96 -28.10
C PRO A 632 -1.92 -17.44 -28.28
N LEU A 633 -0.77 -16.79 -28.46
CA LEU A 633 -0.64 -15.35 -28.69
C LEU A 633 -0.31 -15.08 -30.17
N PRO A 634 -0.77 -13.94 -30.72
CA PRO A 634 -0.48 -13.58 -32.10
C PRO A 634 1.02 -13.52 -32.37
N GLU A 635 1.48 -14.09 -33.48
CA GLU A 635 2.86 -13.92 -33.94
C GLU A 635 3.06 -12.51 -34.49
N ILE A 636 4.09 -11.82 -33.98
CA ILE A 636 4.56 -10.53 -34.47
C ILE A 636 5.79 -10.79 -35.34
N SER A 637 5.61 -10.70 -36.67
CA SER A 637 6.74 -10.78 -37.60
C SER A 637 7.58 -9.50 -37.52
N SER A 638 8.86 -9.63 -37.18
CA SER A 638 9.83 -8.51 -37.20
C SER A 638 10.62 -8.46 -38.52
N GLY A 639 10.10 -9.09 -39.59
CA GLY A 639 10.69 -9.04 -40.94
C GLY A 639 11.92 -9.92 -41.18
N GLY A 640 12.32 -10.78 -40.23
CA GLY A 640 13.45 -11.71 -40.38
C GLY A 640 13.07 -13.16 -40.07
N PRO A 641 13.81 -14.17 -40.58
CA PRO A 641 13.50 -15.59 -40.44
C PRO A 641 13.57 -16.16 -39.01
N ASN A 642 13.86 -15.34 -37.99
CA ASN A 642 14.01 -15.72 -36.59
C ASN A 642 13.26 -14.78 -35.62
N SER A 643 12.13 -14.19 -36.04
CA SER A 643 11.33 -13.30 -35.18
C SER A 643 10.43 -14.09 -34.23
N PHE A 644 10.53 -13.84 -32.92
CA PHE A 644 9.69 -14.48 -31.91
C PHE A 644 8.91 -13.45 -31.10
N THR A 645 7.72 -13.84 -30.66
CA THR A 645 6.87 -13.04 -29.77
C THR A 645 6.91 -13.63 -28.38
N PHE A 646 7.24 -12.81 -27.39
CA PHE A 646 7.29 -13.21 -26.00
C PHE A 646 6.31 -12.38 -25.17
N PRO A 647 5.47 -13.01 -24.32
CA PRO A 647 4.70 -12.29 -23.32
C PRO A 647 5.63 -11.79 -22.21
N THR A 648 5.71 -10.47 -22.05
CA THR A 648 6.51 -9.85 -20.99
C THR A 648 5.69 -9.61 -19.73
N PHE A 649 4.46 -9.08 -19.89
CA PHE A 649 3.55 -8.81 -18.78
C PHE A 649 2.14 -9.31 -19.08
N VAL A 650 1.45 -9.79 -18.04
CA VAL A 650 0.06 -10.27 -18.12
C VAL A 650 -0.76 -9.59 -17.05
N PHE A 651 -1.89 -9.04 -17.45
CA PHE A 651 -2.84 -8.32 -16.61
C PHE A 651 -4.27 -8.79 -16.89
N ALA A 652 -5.20 -8.41 -16.03
CA ALA A 652 -6.62 -8.72 -16.17
C ALA A 652 -7.41 -7.46 -15.92
N SER A 653 -8.51 -7.27 -16.66
CA SER A 653 -9.44 -6.17 -16.44
C SER A 653 -9.98 -6.19 -15.01
N ALA A 654 -10.45 -5.05 -14.50
CA ALA A 654 -10.95 -4.95 -13.13
C ALA A 654 -12.13 -5.91 -12.86
N ASP A 655 -12.95 -6.20 -13.87
CA ASP A 655 -14.06 -7.15 -13.86
C ASP A 655 -13.67 -8.61 -14.18
N GLU A 656 -12.37 -8.86 -14.42
CA GLU A 656 -11.79 -10.15 -14.77
C GLU A 656 -12.42 -10.79 -16.04
N SER A 657 -13.00 -9.98 -16.93
CA SER A 657 -13.59 -10.45 -18.19
C SER A 657 -12.59 -10.56 -19.34
N LYS A 658 -11.46 -9.82 -19.30
CA LYS A 658 -10.39 -9.90 -20.28
C LYS A 658 -9.02 -10.05 -19.64
N VAL A 659 -8.14 -10.78 -20.33
CA VAL A 659 -6.69 -10.78 -20.06
C VAL A 659 -6.02 -9.87 -21.08
N MET A 660 -5.11 -9.02 -20.60
CA MET A 660 -4.26 -8.15 -21.40
C MET A 660 -2.83 -8.64 -21.31
N VAL A 661 -2.15 -8.71 -22.44
CA VAL A 661 -0.77 -9.19 -22.53
C VAL A 661 0.07 -8.15 -23.26
N LEU A 662 1.15 -7.72 -22.61
CA LEU A 662 2.22 -6.98 -23.28
C LEU A 662 3.14 -7.98 -23.98
N LEU A 663 3.25 -7.81 -25.29
CA LEU A 663 4.01 -8.66 -26.18
C LEU A 663 5.22 -7.89 -26.67
N GLN A 664 6.39 -8.53 -26.62
CA GLN A 664 7.61 -8.01 -27.21
C GLN A 664 8.05 -8.90 -28.38
N SER A 665 8.45 -8.27 -29.49
CA SER A 665 9.11 -8.95 -30.62
C SER A 665 10.60 -8.65 -30.64
N THR A 666 11.45 -9.66 -30.83
CA THR A 666 12.92 -9.50 -30.89
C THR A 666 13.51 -10.19 -32.13
N THR A 667 14.58 -9.61 -32.67
CA THR A 667 15.49 -10.22 -33.66
C THR A 667 16.73 -10.78 -32.96
N GLY A 668 16.56 -11.73 -32.03
CA GLY A 668 17.68 -12.29 -31.26
C GLY A 668 17.29 -12.84 -29.89
N SER A 669 18.27 -13.31 -29.11
CA SER A 669 18.07 -13.96 -27.81
C SER A 669 17.86 -13.02 -26.61
N GLY A 670 17.86 -11.69 -26.81
CA GLY A 670 17.75 -10.71 -25.72
C GLY A 670 16.42 -9.94 -25.69
N GLN A 671 15.76 -9.93 -24.53
CA GLN A 671 14.66 -9.00 -24.23
C GLN A 671 15.16 -7.55 -24.26
N ASN A 672 14.32 -6.60 -24.69
CA ASN A 672 14.62 -5.16 -24.75
C ASN A 672 15.77 -4.75 -25.69
N SER A 673 15.96 -5.46 -26.80
CA SER A 673 16.94 -5.08 -27.83
C SER A 673 16.47 -3.85 -28.61
N ALA A 674 17.40 -2.99 -29.02
CA ALA A 674 17.09 -1.83 -29.87
C ALA A 674 16.40 -2.30 -31.18
N GLY A 675 15.16 -1.85 -31.42
CA GLY A 675 14.34 -2.27 -32.56
C GLY A 675 13.18 -3.23 -32.23
N SER A 676 13.01 -3.61 -30.96
CA SER A 676 11.81 -4.32 -30.50
C SER A 676 10.55 -3.48 -30.68
N VAL A 677 9.47 -4.13 -31.16
CA VAL A 677 8.13 -3.52 -31.27
C VAL A 677 7.25 -4.14 -30.20
N ASP A 678 6.83 -3.31 -29.24
CA ASP A 678 5.95 -3.75 -28.17
C ASP A 678 4.49 -3.57 -28.57
N ARG A 679 3.63 -4.51 -28.14
CA ARG A 679 2.20 -4.52 -28.47
C ARG A 679 1.36 -4.88 -27.26
N VAL A 680 0.15 -4.34 -27.20
CA VAL A 680 -0.89 -4.78 -26.25
C VAL A 680 -1.87 -5.68 -27.01
N TYR A 681 -1.97 -6.94 -26.58
CA TYR A 681 -3.01 -7.86 -27.00
C TYR A 681 -4.02 -8.07 -25.88
N SER A 682 -5.29 -8.25 -26.20
CA SER A 682 -6.28 -8.66 -25.20
C SER A 682 -7.20 -9.73 -25.74
N PHE A 683 -7.59 -10.67 -24.89
CA PHE A 683 -8.56 -11.71 -25.22
C PHE A 683 -9.56 -11.90 -24.07
N ALA A 684 -10.76 -12.35 -24.40
CA ALA A 684 -11.79 -12.62 -23.41
C ALA A 684 -11.44 -13.84 -22.56
N VAL A 685 -11.80 -13.80 -21.28
CA VAL A 685 -11.72 -14.95 -20.39
C VAL A 685 -12.99 -15.75 -20.57
N ASP A 686 -12.88 -16.99 -21.02
CA ASP A 686 -14.03 -17.91 -21.03
C ASP A 686 -14.69 -17.91 -19.66
N SER A 687 -16.03 -17.90 -19.62
CA SER A 687 -16.76 -18.14 -18.38
C SER A 687 -16.19 -19.41 -17.73
N ALA A 688 -15.86 -19.34 -16.43
CA ALA A 688 -15.46 -20.52 -15.69
C ALA A 688 -16.47 -21.65 -15.97
N PRO A 689 -16.04 -22.92 -16.12
CA PRO A 689 -16.99 -24.01 -16.27
C PRO A 689 -17.97 -23.90 -15.10
N VAL A 690 -19.24 -23.62 -15.40
CA VAL A 690 -20.28 -23.54 -14.39
C VAL A 690 -20.36 -24.94 -13.82
N CYS A 691 -19.86 -25.10 -12.60
CA CYS A 691 -19.93 -26.37 -11.91
C CYS A 691 -21.41 -26.72 -11.73
N THR A 692 -21.89 -27.63 -12.56
CA THR A 692 -23.19 -28.25 -12.39
C THR A 692 -23.02 -29.47 -11.49
N PHE A 693 -23.87 -29.55 -10.48
CA PHE A 693 -23.88 -30.65 -9.52
C PHE A 693 -25.23 -31.35 -9.66
N THR A 694 -25.20 -32.66 -9.89
CA THR A 694 -26.41 -33.50 -9.86
C THR A 694 -26.21 -34.65 -8.88
N PHE A 695 -27.30 -35.06 -8.25
CA PHE A 695 -27.30 -36.09 -7.22
C PHE A 695 -27.99 -37.36 -7.71
N SER A 696 -27.44 -38.52 -7.37
CA SER A 696 -28.12 -39.80 -7.55
C SER A 696 -28.12 -40.57 -6.23
N PRO A 697 -29.29 -40.78 -5.60
CA PRO A 697 -30.63 -40.30 -6.00
C PRO A 697 -30.82 -38.78 -5.79
N PRO A 698 -31.80 -38.12 -6.48
CA PRO A 698 -32.07 -36.68 -6.37
C PRO A 698 -32.83 -36.26 -5.09
N ALA A 699 -33.34 -37.24 -4.34
CA ALA A 699 -33.88 -37.09 -2.98
C ALA A 699 -33.72 -38.43 -2.25
N LEU A 700 -33.65 -38.40 -0.92
CA LEU A 700 -33.40 -39.59 -0.11
C LEU A 700 -34.41 -39.69 1.05
N ALA A 701 -35.01 -40.87 1.25
CA ALA A 701 -35.93 -41.15 2.33
C ALA A 701 -35.30 -42.12 3.33
N LEU A 702 -35.36 -41.80 4.62
CA LEU A 702 -34.76 -42.56 5.71
C LEU A 702 -35.86 -43.11 6.65
N PRO A 703 -35.68 -44.30 7.26
CA PRO A 703 -36.61 -44.85 8.23
C PRO A 703 -36.61 -44.05 9.55
N GLN A 704 -37.72 -44.13 10.30
CA GLN A 704 -37.91 -43.43 11.58
C GLN A 704 -36.79 -43.72 12.58
N SER A 705 -36.31 -44.96 12.67
CA SER A 705 -35.28 -45.39 13.62
C SER A 705 -33.91 -44.71 13.45
N GLY A 706 -33.62 -44.14 12.28
CA GLY A 706 -32.27 -43.68 11.93
C GLY A 706 -31.27 -44.84 11.71
N GLY A 707 -30.13 -44.54 11.07
CA GLY A 707 -29.02 -45.49 10.78
C GLY A 707 -28.18 -45.14 9.53
N THR A 708 -26.90 -45.56 9.49
CA THR A 708 -25.99 -45.52 8.31
C THR A 708 -26.40 -46.63 7.32
N SER A 709 -26.58 -46.44 6.01
CA SER A 709 -25.66 -45.84 5.04
C SER A 709 -26.37 -45.72 3.68
N ALA A 710 -26.95 -44.56 3.38
CA ALA A 710 -27.38 -44.24 2.03
C ALA A 710 -26.24 -43.49 1.33
N ARG A 711 -25.64 -44.11 0.31
CA ARG A 711 -24.56 -43.53 -0.51
C ARG A 711 -25.18 -42.59 -1.55
N VAL A 712 -24.82 -41.31 -1.50
CA VAL A 712 -25.25 -40.33 -2.50
C VAL A 712 -24.10 -40.11 -3.48
N GLN A 713 -24.34 -40.30 -4.77
CA GLN A 713 -23.39 -39.93 -5.82
C GLN A 713 -23.54 -38.45 -6.17
N VAL A 714 -22.41 -37.76 -6.27
CA VAL A 714 -22.30 -36.38 -6.76
C VAL A 714 -21.64 -36.43 -8.13
N ASN A 715 -22.41 -36.12 -9.17
CA ASN A 715 -21.88 -36.00 -10.52
C ASN A 715 -21.57 -34.53 -10.80
N THR A 716 -20.30 -34.23 -11.11
CA THR A 716 -19.81 -32.90 -11.46
C THR A 716 -18.57 -33.02 -12.36
N LEU A 717 -18.08 -31.90 -12.88
CA LEU A 717 -16.86 -31.90 -13.70
C LEU A 717 -15.61 -32.16 -12.83
N PRO A 718 -14.54 -32.80 -13.37
CA PRO A 718 -13.33 -33.13 -12.60
C PRO A 718 -12.63 -31.94 -11.90
N ALA A 719 -12.84 -30.71 -12.40
CA ALA A 719 -12.27 -29.49 -11.86
C ALA A 719 -13.08 -28.88 -10.69
N CYS A 720 -14.28 -29.40 -10.41
CA CYS A 720 -15.18 -28.84 -9.41
C CYS A 720 -14.91 -29.43 -8.02
N SER A 721 -14.66 -28.55 -7.06
CA SER A 721 -14.57 -28.89 -5.63
C SER A 721 -15.88 -28.65 -4.93
N TRP A 722 -16.22 -29.52 -3.99
CA TRP A 722 -17.47 -29.43 -3.25
C TRP A 722 -17.32 -29.91 -1.81
N THR A 723 -18.16 -29.33 -0.95
CA THR A 723 -18.26 -29.63 0.48
C THR A 723 -19.70 -29.93 0.84
N VAL A 724 -19.91 -30.77 1.84
CA VAL A 724 -21.25 -31.18 2.30
C VAL A 724 -21.62 -30.37 3.53
N VAL A 725 -22.72 -29.63 3.47
CA VAL A 725 -23.24 -28.85 4.60
C VAL A 725 -24.70 -29.26 4.86
N SER A 726 -25.01 -29.63 6.11
CA SER A 726 -26.38 -29.96 6.52
C SER A 726 -27.04 -28.73 7.15
N ASN A 727 -28.31 -28.48 6.83
CA ASN A 727 -29.11 -27.44 7.48
C ASN A 727 -29.78 -27.92 8.79
N ALA A 728 -29.60 -29.18 9.17
CA ALA A 728 -30.29 -29.80 10.30
C ALA A 728 -29.31 -30.58 11.19
N ALA A 729 -29.35 -30.30 12.49
CA ALA A 729 -28.45 -30.91 13.48
C ALA A 729 -28.64 -32.44 13.64
N TRP A 730 -29.81 -32.98 13.27
CA TRP A 730 -30.11 -34.42 13.35
C TRP A 730 -29.57 -35.23 12.16
N LEU A 731 -28.96 -34.56 11.16
CA LEU A 731 -28.47 -35.11 9.91
C LEU A 731 -26.98 -34.80 9.74
N VAL A 732 -26.13 -35.83 9.66
CA VAL A 732 -24.67 -35.71 9.58
C VAL A 732 -24.19 -36.17 8.20
N GLY A 733 -23.37 -35.34 7.53
CA GLY A 733 -22.64 -35.66 6.30
C GLY A 733 -21.13 -35.50 6.51
N ASP A 734 -20.32 -36.25 5.75
CA ASP A 734 -18.86 -36.16 5.79
C ASP A 734 -18.38 -34.76 5.36
N THR A 735 -17.59 -34.10 6.22
CA THR A 735 -17.20 -32.67 6.08
C THR A 735 -15.90 -32.46 5.31
N SER A 736 -15.34 -33.51 4.72
CA SER A 736 -14.15 -33.42 3.88
C SER A 736 -14.40 -32.64 2.58
N ILE A 737 -13.39 -31.89 2.13
CA ILE A 737 -13.38 -31.25 0.80
C ILE A 737 -13.17 -32.33 -0.24
N ASN A 738 -14.11 -32.48 -1.17
CA ASN A 738 -14.07 -33.48 -2.24
C ASN A 738 -13.85 -32.82 -3.62
N LYS A 739 -13.24 -33.54 -4.59
CA LYS A 739 -12.92 -33.04 -5.94
C LYS A 739 -13.42 -34.01 -7.03
N GLY A 740 -14.04 -33.47 -8.07
CA GLY A 740 -14.58 -34.24 -9.20
C GLY A 740 -15.81 -35.08 -8.84
N PRO A 741 -16.24 -36.01 -9.71
CA PRO A 741 -17.28 -36.97 -9.40
C PRO A 741 -16.90 -37.80 -8.16
N GLY A 742 -17.83 -37.96 -7.22
CA GLY A 742 -17.57 -38.67 -5.98
C GLY A 742 -18.83 -39.06 -5.24
N SER A 743 -18.68 -39.58 -4.03
CA SER A 743 -19.82 -39.99 -3.21
C SER A 743 -19.58 -39.76 -1.74
N PHE A 744 -20.62 -39.43 -1.01
CA PHE A 744 -20.58 -39.30 0.45
C PHE A 744 -21.71 -40.12 1.09
N PHE A 745 -21.60 -40.35 2.40
CA PHE A 745 -22.61 -41.02 3.19
C PHE A 745 -23.41 -40.02 4.01
N VAL A 746 -24.71 -40.29 4.14
CA VAL A 746 -25.63 -39.54 4.98
C VAL A 746 -26.06 -40.42 6.16
N SER A 747 -25.99 -39.88 7.36
CA SER A 747 -26.48 -40.52 8.59
C SER A 747 -27.48 -39.62 9.31
N ALA A 748 -28.55 -40.19 9.84
CA ALA A 748 -29.57 -39.47 10.60
C ALA A 748 -29.87 -40.18 11.93
N GLY A 749 -30.09 -39.41 12.99
CA GLY A 749 -30.63 -39.92 14.25
C GLY A 749 -32.11 -40.30 14.13
N ILE A 750 -32.68 -40.97 15.15
CA ILE A 750 -34.10 -41.34 15.21
C ILE A 750 -35.01 -40.10 15.05
N ASN A 751 -36.11 -40.19 14.29
CA ASN A 751 -37.15 -39.16 14.23
C ASN A 751 -38.15 -39.35 15.38
N PRO A 752 -38.16 -38.47 16.41
CA PRO A 752 -39.09 -38.57 17.52
C PRO A 752 -40.43 -37.90 17.23
N GLU A 753 -40.59 -37.22 16.09
CA GLU A 753 -41.78 -36.45 15.75
C GLU A 753 -42.90 -37.37 15.23
N ASN A 754 -44.16 -37.03 15.53
CA ASN A 754 -45.36 -37.73 15.05
C ASN A 754 -45.72 -37.38 13.58
N SER A 755 -44.91 -36.54 12.94
CA SER A 755 -44.98 -36.22 11.51
C SER A 755 -43.62 -36.44 10.84
N GLN A 756 -43.65 -36.80 9.56
CA GLN A 756 -42.44 -37.02 8.77
C GLN A 756 -41.62 -35.72 8.74
N ARG A 757 -40.36 -35.76 9.17
CA ARG A 757 -39.47 -34.58 9.14
C ARG A 757 -38.63 -34.56 7.87
N ALA A 758 -38.26 -33.36 7.42
CA ALA A 758 -37.41 -33.17 6.25
C ALA A 758 -36.25 -32.22 6.54
N ALA A 759 -35.12 -32.45 5.90
CA ALA A 759 -33.94 -31.60 5.94
C ALA A 759 -33.29 -31.51 4.55
N THR A 760 -32.34 -30.59 4.39
CA THR A 760 -31.58 -30.46 3.15
C THR A 760 -30.09 -30.53 3.42
N ILE A 761 -29.38 -31.23 2.53
CA ILE A 761 -27.93 -31.15 2.42
C ILE A 761 -27.60 -30.24 1.24
N SER A 762 -26.82 -29.21 1.49
CA SER A 762 -26.35 -28.27 0.47
C SER A 762 -24.93 -28.63 0.02
N ILE A 763 -24.75 -28.75 -1.30
CA ILE A 763 -23.47 -29.00 -1.95
C ILE A 763 -23.30 -27.96 -3.05
N ALA A 764 -22.31 -27.08 -2.89
CA ALA A 764 -22.00 -26.00 -3.85
C ALA A 764 -23.25 -25.21 -4.32
N GLY A 765 -24.18 -24.93 -3.38
CA GLY A 765 -25.41 -24.16 -3.62
C GLY A 765 -26.62 -24.96 -4.11
N GLN A 766 -26.45 -26.23 -4.49
CA GLN A 766 -27.55 -27.15 -4.83
C GLN A 766 -28.04 -27.89 -3.58
N SER A 767 -29.35 -28.16 -3.48
CA SER A 767 -29.97 -28.77 -2.30
C SER A 767 -30.48 -30.18 -2.60
N LEU A 768 -30.06 -31.16 -1.79
CA LEU A 768 -30.60 -32.52 -1.76
C LEU A 768 -31.61 -32.63 -0.60
N VAL A 769 -32.86 -33.00 -0.91
CA VAL A 769 -33.92 -33.15 0.11
C VAL A 769 -33.86 -34.54 0.74
N ILE A 770 -33.84 -34.58 2.07
CA ILE A 770 -33.88 -35.79 2.90
C ILE A 770 -35.18 -35.82 3.70
N THR A 771 -35.93 -36.92 3.69
CA THR A 771 -37.16 -37.08 4.50
C THR A 771 -37.05 -38.28 5.45
N GLN A 772 -37.66 -38.23 6.63
CA GLN A 772 -37.61 -39.29 7.65
C GLN A 772 -38.99 -39.53 8.31
N ALA A 773 -39.49 -40.77 8.30
CA ALA A 773 -40.85 -41.15 8.73
C ALA A 773 -41.16 -40.96 10.25
N SER A 774 -42.43 -41.00 10.68
CA SER A 774 -42.94 -40.77 12.07
C SER A 774 -43.64 -41.96 12.75
N VAL A 775 -43.98 -41.84 14.06
CA VAL A 775 -44.58 -42.89 14.95
C VAL A 775 -46.11 -42.77 15.10
N ALA A 776 -46.82 -43.91 15.20
CA ALA A 776 -48.25 -44.02 15.57
C ALA A 776 -48.46 -44.56 17.01
N ASP A 777 -49.44 -43.96 17.71
CA ASP A 777 -50.08 -44.22 19.03
C ASP A 777 -49.31 -44.03 20.36
N CYS A 778 -49.89 -43.23 21.28
CA CYS A 778 -49.31 -42.77 22.56
C CYS A 778 -50.21 -43.09 23.79
N SER A 779 -49.61 -43.41 24.95
CA SER A 779 -50.29 -43.51 26.26
C SER A 779 -49.53 -42.75 27.37
N PHE A 780 -50.23 -42.18 28.38
CA PHE A 780 -49.68 -41.27 29.41
C PHE A 780 -50.03 -41.71 30.85
N SER A 781 -49.12 -41.51 31.82
CA SER A 781 -49.33 -41.71 33.27
C SER A 781 -48.97 -40.47 34.11
N VAL A 782 -49.80 -40.11 35.10
CA VAL A 782 -49.61 -38.95 36.01
C VAL A 782 -50.03 -39.26 37.46
N PRO A 783 -49.42 -38.63 38.49
CA PRO A 783 -49.80 -38.80 39.90
C PRO A 783 -51.17 -38.21 40.24
N SER A 784 -51.87 -38.72 41.26
CA SER A 784 -53.25 -38.31 41.60
C SER A 784 -53.34 -37.06 42.49
N SER A 785 -52.29 -36.71 43.26
CA SER A 785 -52.28 -35.50 44.11
C SER A 785 -50.86 -35.00 44.45
N LEU A 786 -50.73 -33.72 44.78
CA LEU A 786 -49.48 -33.04 45.18
C LEU A 786 -49.75 -31.96 46.23
N ILE A 787 -48.92 -31.86 47.28
CA ILE A 787 -49.01 -30.84 48.36
C ILE A 787 -47.82 -29.89 48.27
N ILE A 788 -48.07 -28.58 48.36
CA ILE A 788 -47.08 -27.51 48.13
C ILE A 788 -47.12 -26.48 49.29
N GLY A 789 -45.96 -25.92 49.63
CA GLY A 789 -45.81 -24.90 50.68
C GLY A 789 -46.52 -23.56 50.37
N ALA A 790 -46.58 -22.67 51.35
CA ALA A 790 -47.36 -21.43 51.30
C ALA A 790 -46.80 -20.31 50.41
N GLU A 791 -45.53 -20.42 50.01
CA GLU A 791 -44.82 -19.40 49.23
C GLU A 791 -44.91 -19.65 47.72
N TRP A 792 -44.33 -18.74 46.93
CA TRP A 792 -44.16 -18.93 45.50
C TRP A 792 -43.42 -20.25 45.22
N PHE A 793 -44.01 -21.10 44.38
CA PHE A 793 -43.44 -22.40 44.04
C PHE A 793 -43.42 -22.64 42.54
N TYR A 794 -42.30 -23.17 42.07
CA TYR A 794 -42.01 -23.54 40.69
C TYR A 794 -41.55 -24.99 40.66
N ALA A 795 -42.27 -25.86 39.94
CA ALA A 795 -41.89 -27.26 39.78
C ALA A 795 -42.31 -27.85 38.44
N THR A 796 -41.68 -28.95 38.08
CA THR A 796 -42.03 -29.76 36.90
C THR A 796 -42.88 -30.95 37.35
N LEU A 797 -44.03 -31.15 36.72
CA LEU A 797 -44.88 -32.31 37.01
C LEU A 797 -44.27 -33.57 36.35
N PRO A 798 -44.06 -34.69 37.06
CA PRO A 798 -43.62 -35.92 36.43
C PRO A 798 -44.76 -36.51 35.60
N VAL A 799 -44.59 -36.55 34.28
CA VAL A 799 -45.50 -37.17 33.31
C VAL A 799 -44.71 -38.25 32.58
N ASP A 800 -45.07 -39.52 32.77
CA ASP A 800 -44.44 -40.63 32.07
C ASP A 800 -45.21 -40.92 30.76
N SER A 801 -44.50 -40.89 29.64
CA SER A 801 -45.02 -41.24 28.31
C SER A 801 -43.99 -42.02 27.51
N ALA A 802 -44.43 -42.73 26.47
CA ALA A 802 -43.51 -43.20 25.43
C ALA A 802 -42.79 -42.01 24.77
N PHE A 803 -41.54 -42.22 24.37
CA PHE A 803 -40.64 -41.15 23.89
C PHE A 803 -41.20 -40.53 22.59
N GLY A 804 -41.56 -39.23 22.62
CA GLY A 804 -42.10 -38.48 21.47
C GLY A 804 -43.58 -38.06 21.55
N CYS A 805 -44.28 -38.36 22.65
CA CYS A 805 -45.70 -38.02 22.79
C CYS A 805 -45.95 -36.56 23.28
N ALA A 806 -46.78 -35.79 22.56
CA ALA A 806 -47.26 -34.47 22.98
C ALA A 806 -48.55 -34.56 23.83
N PHE A 807 -48.66 -33.76 24.90
CA PHE A 807 -49.82 -33.74 25.82
C PHE A 807 -50.34 -32.32 26.07
N THR A 808 -51.56 -32.18 26.59
CA THR A 808 -52.18 -30.89 26.97
C THR A 808 -52.34 -30.77 28.48
N ILE A 809 -52.11 -29.57 29.05
CA ILE A 809 -52.33 -29.28 30.48
C ILE A 809 -53.29 -28.10 30.65
N SER A 810 -54.24 -28.22 31.59
CA SER A 810 -55.09 -27.11 32.04
C SER A 810 -55.28 -27.12 33.56
N GLY A 811 -55.54 -25.94 34.14
CA GLY A 811 -55.83 -25.75 35.56
C GLY A 811 -57.21 -25.11 35.74
N ASN A 812 -57.89 -25.44 36.84
CA ASN A 812 -59.25 -24.96 37.10
C ASN A 812 -59.31 -23.71 38.01
N VAL A 813 -58.18 -23.26 38.55
CA VAL A 813 -58.10 -22.15 39.51
C VAL A 813 -57.07 -21.11 39.09
N PRO A 814 -57.34 -19.81 39.31
CA PRO A 814 -56.51 -18.71 38.78
C PRO A 814 -55.14 -18.56 39.47
N TRP A 815 -54.94 -19.19 40.64
CA TRP A 815 -53.66 -19.14 41.36
C TRP A 815 -52.65 -20.22 40.92
N LEU A 816 -53.04 -21.10 39.98
CA LEU A 816 -52.16 -22.03 39.26
C LEU A 816 -51.88 -21.49 37.85
N GLY A 817 -50.60 -21.27 37.54
CA GLY A 817 -50.12 -20.86 36.22
C GLY A 817 -49.23 -21.92 35.57
N PHE A 818 -48.97 -21.75 34.27
CA PHE A 818 -48.18 -22.69 33.47
C PHE A 818 -47.04 -21.96 32.75
N TYR A 819 -45.87 -22.58 32.70
CA TYR A 819 -44.73 -22.10 31.92
C TYR A 819 -43.94 -23.28 31.33
N SER A 820 -42.93 -22.98 30.51
CA SER A 820 -42.06 -23.94 29.81
C SER A 820 -42.81 -25.02 29.01
N HIS A 821 -43.51 -24.61 27.93
CA HIS A 821 -44.16 -25.52 26.98
C HIS A 821 -45.10 -26.57 27.62
N GLY A 822 -45.70 -26.26 28.77
CA GLY A 822 -46.74 -27.09 29.40
C GLY A 822 -46.26 -28.16 30.37
N THR A 823 -45.00 -28.16 30.83
CA THR A 823 -44.50 -29.08 31.88
C THR A 823 -44.24 -28.42 33.24
N GLY A 824 -44.11 -27.09 33.28
CA GLY A 824 -43.86 -26.32 34.50
C GLY A 824 -45.15 -25.76 35.10
N ILE A 825 -45.35 -25.97 36.40
CA ILE A 825 -46.46 -25.39 37.18
C ILE A 825 -45.93 -24.26 38.06
N SER A 826 -46.59 -23.10 38.01
CA SER A 826 -46.36 -21.99 38.94
C SER A 826 -47.53 -21.86 39.90
N VAL A 827 -47.23 -21.67 41.19
CA VAL A 827 -48.25 -21.51 42.23
C VAL A 827 -48.04 -20.14 42.88
N SER A 828 -49.07 -19.29 42.82
CA SER A 828 -49.06 -18.00 43.53
C SER A 828 -49.09 -18.23 45.05
N PRO A 829 -48.55 -17.36 45.92
CA PRO A 829 -48.55 -17.53 47.36
C PRO A 829 -49.96 -17.62 47.94
N ASN A 830 -50.10 -18.35 49.04
CA ASN A 830 -51.34 -18.43 49.79
C ASN A 830 -51.16 -17.79 51.18
N GLU A 831 -51.58 -16.54 51.29
CA GLU A 831 -51.40 -15.71 52.50
C GLU A 831 -52.70 -15.56 53.29
N THR A 832 -53.70 -16.40 53.00
CA THR A 832 -55.07 -16.28 53.53
C THR A 832 -55.26 -16.86 54.94
N GLY A 833 -54.21 -17.45 55.53
CA GLY A 833 -54.29 -18.16 56.81
C GLY A 833 -54.99 -19.54 56.75
N VAL A 834 -55.45 -19.98 55.57
CA VAL A 834 -56.09 -21.28 55.35
C VAL A 834 -55.51 -21.95 54.09
N SER A 835 -55.24 -23.26 54.13
CA SER A 835 -54.79 -24.02 52.95
C SER A 835 -55.87 -24.05 51.85
N ARG A 836 -55.47 -23.98 50.58
CA ARG A 836 -56.39 -23.97 49.42
C ARG A 836 -56.11 -25.11 48.43
N THR A 837 -57.11 -25.54 47.67
CA THR A 837 -57.02 -26.67 46.73
C THR A 837 -57.47 -26.33 45.30
N GLY A 838 -56.82 -26.92 44.31
CA GLY A 838 -57.10 -26.77 42.88
C GLY A 838 -56.82 -28.08 42.13
N THR A 839 -57.37 -28.25 40.94
CA THR A 839 -57.15 -29.44 40.10
C THR A 839 -56.49 -29.09 38.77
N LEU A 840 -55.58 -29.96 38.35
CA LEU A 840 -54.82 -29.92 37.12
C LEU A 840 -55.25 -31.10 36.23
N THR A 841 -55.51 -30.88 34.94
CA THR A 841 -55.85 -31.94 33.98
C THR A 841 -54.74 -32.07 32.95
N VAL A 842 -54.16 -33.28 32.79
CA VAL A 842 -53.11 -33.62 31.82
C VAL A 842 -53.64 -34.67 30.85
N SER A 843 -53.87 -34.30 29.59
CA SER A 843 -54.43 -35.17 28.55
C SER A 843 -55.61 -36.04 29.04
N GLY A 844 -56.52 -35.43 29.82
CA GLY A 844 -57.72 -36.07 30.36
C GLY A 844 -57.58 -36.72 31.76
N LYS A 845 -56.38 -36.82 32.34
CA LYS A 845 -56.16 -37.33 33.71
C LYS A 845 -56.04 -36.19 34.73
N GLN A 846 -56.67 -36.31 35.90
CA GLN A 846 -56.70 -35.23 36.91
C GLN A 846 -55.68 -35.43 38.05
N VAL A 847 -55.07 -34.33 38.50
CA VAL A 847 -54.15 -34.22 39.64
C VAL A 847 -54.66 -33.14 40.59
N THR A 848 -54.79 -33.45 41.88
CA THR A 848 -55.24 -32.47 42.90
C THR A 848 -54.05 -31.78 43.57
N ILE A 849 -54.00 -30.44 43.55
CA ILE A 849 -52.96 -29.62 44.19
C ILE A 849 -53.49 -28.98 45.47
N THR A 850 -52.80 -29.18 46.60
CA THR A 850 -53.11 -28.54 47.89
C THR A 850 -51.98 -27.60 48.31
N GLN A 851 -52.27 -26.31 48.52
CA GLN A 851 -51.30 -25.30 48.93
C GLN A 851 -51.53 -24.84 50.38
N LEU A 852 -50.50 -24.92 51.23
CA LEU A 852 -50.51 -24.46 52.63
C LEU A 852 -50.54 -22.91 52.74
N SER A 853 -50.66 -22.30 53.93
CA SER A 853 -50.67 -20.82 54.11
C SER A 853 -49.65 -20.26 55.14
N LYS A 854 -49.29 -18.96 55.06
CA LYS A 854 -48.30 -18.27 55.94
C LYS A 854 -48.94 -17.11 56.74
N SER A 855 -48.43 -16.81 57.95
CA SER A 855 -48.86 -15.70 58.84
C SER A 855 -48.02 -14.41 58.69
N VAL A 856 -48.60 -13.24 58.99
CA VAL A 856 -48.19 -11.89 58.53
C VAL A 856 -47.58 -11.02 59.66
N SER A 857 -46.31 -10.59 59.59
CA SER A 857 -45.76 -9.51 60.47
C SER A 857 -44.47 -8.77 60.01
N GLU A 858 -44.22 -8.54 58.70
CA GLU A 858 -43.01 -7.83 58.21
C GLU A 858 -43.32 -6.49 57.48
N CYS A 859 -42.31 -5.61 57.32
CA CYS A 859 -42.39 -4.30 56.65
C CYS A 859 -43.17 -4.37 55.33
N LYS A 860 -44.11 -3.44 55.13
CA LYS A 860 -45.01 -3.43 53.97
C LYS A 860 -44.86 -2.14 53.17
N ALA A 861 -44.30 -2.25 51.96
CA ALA A 861 -44.39 -1.19 50.96
C ALA A 861 -45.73 -1.29 50.22
N LEU A 862 -46.47 -0.18 50.19
CA LEU A 862 -47.73 0.02 49.49
C LEU A 862 -47.47 0.85 48.23
N ILE A 863 -47.88 0.31 47.09
CA ILE A 863 -47.65 0.89 45.76
C ILE A 863 -49.02 1.18 45.14
N ASN A 864 -49.16 2.32 44.46
CA ASN A 864 -50.43 2.71 43.86
C ASN A 864 -50.84 1.85 42.63
N GLN A 865 -49.92 1.06 42.08
CA GLN A 865 -50.15 0.13 40.97
C GLN A 865 -49.23 -1.10 41.11
N GLU A 866 -49.80 -2.30 41.22
CA GLU A 866 -49.07 -3.57 41.37
C GLU A 866 -48.71 -4.23 40.01
N LEU A 867 -49.37 -3.80 38.93
CA LEU A 867 -49.14 -4.27 37.56
C LEU A 867 -49.23 -3.12 36.55
N ILE A 868 -48.21 -2.99 35.70
CA ILE A 868 -48.15 -2.04 34.58
C ILE A 868 -48.23 -2.83 33.28
N ASN A 869 -49.31 -2.69 32.52
CA ASN A 869 -49.44 -3.28 31.18
C ASN A 869 -49.41 -2.19 30.11
N LEU A 870 -48.48 -2.32 29.16
CA LEU A 870 -48.22 -1.31 28.14
C LEU A 870 -48.32 -1.87 26.72
N PRO A 871 -48.69 -1.01 25.75
CA PRO A 871 -48.63 -1.38 24.36
C PRO A 871 -47.17 -1.51 23.90
N ALA A 872 -46.98 -2.09 22.73
CA ALA A 872 -45.67 -2.51 22.27
C ALA A 872 -44.72 -1.34 21.97
N GLU A 873 -45.24 -0.13 21.75
CA GLU A 873 -44.48 1.10 21.49
C GLU A 873 -43.75 1.62 22.75
N GLY A 874 -44.09 1.10 23.93
CA GLY A 874 -43.51 1.55 25.20
C GLY A 874 -44.11 2.86 25.71
N LYS A 875 -43.83 3.20 26.97
CA LYS A 875 -44.40 4.37 27.65
C LYS A 875 -43.57 4.74 28.88
N SER A 876 -43.58 6.03 29.23
CA SER A 876 -43.07 6.52 30.52
C SER A 876 -44.21 6.89 31.47
N GLY A 877 -43.99 6.72 32.77
CA GLY A 877 -44.98 7.02 33.80
C GLY A 877 -44.35 7.18 35.18
N THR A 878 -45.20 7.39 36.19
CA THR A 878 -44.79 7.62 37.58
C THR A 878 -45.57 6.72 38.53
N LEU A 879 -44.89 6.17 39.53
CA LEU A 879 -45.45 5.39 40.62
C LEU A 879 -45.24 6.13 41.96
N THR A 880 -46.15 5.91 42.90
CA THR A 880 -46.04 6.47 44.26
C THR A 880 -45.82 5.34 45.26
N LEU A 881 -44.77 5.46 46.07
CA LEU A 881 -44.41 4.51 47.13
C LEU A 881 -44.80 5.07 48.50
N THR A 882 -45.47 4.24 49.29
CA THR A 882 -45.78 4.45 50.71
C THR A 882 -45.31 3.24 51.52
N PHE A 883 -44.91 3.42 52.78
CA PHE A 883 -44.35 2.36 53.63
C PHE A 883 -45.15 2.29 54.95
N THR A 884 -45.46 1.08 55.40
CA THR A 884 -46.22 0.80 56.63
C THR A 884 -45.59 -0.37 57.40
N GLY A 885 -45.63 -0.32 58.74
CA GLY A 885 -44.91 -1.26 59.61
C GLY A 885 -43.46 -0.85 59.90
N THR A 886 -42.65 -1.75 60.45
CA THR A 886 -41.26 -1.49 60.86
C THR A 886 -40.30 -1.65 59.68
N CYS A 887 -40.01 -0.57 58.94
CA CYS A 887 -39.21 -0.62 57.72
C CYS A 887 -37.75 -0.13 57.90
N PRO A 888 -36.79 -0.66 57.12
CA PRO A 888 -35.42 -0.11 57.05
C PRO A 888 -35.42 1.38 56.65
N ALA A 889 -34.38 2.13 57.03
CA ALA A 889 -34.29 3.58 56.75
C ALA A 889 -34.19 3.92 55.24
N THR A 890 -33.74 2.95 54.44
CA THR A 890 -33.56 3.09 52.99
C THR A 890 -34.14 1.90 52.25
N TRP A 891 -34.52 2.11 51.00
CA TRP A 891 -34.92 1.05 50.07
C TRP A 891 -34.05 1.09 48.81
N SER A 892 -33.90 -0.06 48.16
CA SER A 892 -33.32 -0.19 46.83
C SER A 892 -34.23 -1.01 45.92
N SER A 893 -34.07 -0.87 44.61
CA SER A 893 -34.86 -1.59 43.60
C SER A 893 -33.98 -2.35 42.61
N VAL A 894 -34.39 -3.55 42.22
CA VAL A 894 -33.77 -4.37 41.17
C VAL A 894 -34.78 -4.59 40.04
N TYR A 895 -34.37 -4.43 38.79
CA TYR A 895 -35.21 -4.53 37.60
C TYR A 895 -34.40 -4.99 36.39
N SER A 896 -35.05 -5.25 35.25
CA SER A 896 -34.36 -5.58 33.98
C SER A 896 -34.00 -4.31 33.19
N PRO A 897 -32.73 -3.87 33.15
CA PRO A 897 -32.35 -2.59 32.53
C PRO A 897 -32.37 -2.60 31.00
N ARG A 898 -32.56 -3.78 30.38
CA ARG A 898 -32.49 -3.94 28.92
C ARG A 898 -33.65 -3.29 28.18
N TRP A 899 -34.82 -3.19 28.82
CA TRP A 899 -36.03 -2.65 28.20
C TRP A 899 -36.93 -1.84 29.15
N LEU A 900 -36.60 -1.80 30.43
CA LEU A 900 -37.27 -1.02 31.46
C LEU A 900 -36.21 -0.19 32.19
N GLN A 901 -36.47 1.09 32.42
CA GLN A 901 -35.63 1.98 33.21
C GLN A 901 -36.46 2.58 34.35
N ILE A 902 -35.87 2.69 35.55
CA ILE A 902 -36.51 3.34 36.69
C ILE A 902 -35.58 4.35 37.37
N TYR A 903 -36.15 5.41 37.94
CA TYR A 903 -35.43 6.45 38.66
C TYR A 903 -36.30 7.08 39.77
N PRO A 904 -35.80 7.26 40.99
CA PRO A 904 -34.49 6.82 41.48
C PRO A 904 -34.46 5.31 41.78
N VAL A 905 -33.28 4.67 41.70
CA VAL A 905 -33.10 3.21 41.96
C VAL A 905 -32.94 2.86 43.45
N SER A 906 -32.91 3.87 44.31
CA SER A 906 -32.87 3.78 45.76
C SER A 906 -33.42 5.08 46.37
N GLY A 907 -33.84 5.02 47.62
CA GLY A 907 -34.36 6.19 48.32
C GLY A 907 -34.53 5.95 49.81
N THR A 908 -35.14 6.92 50.50
CA THR A 908 -35.49 6.80 51.92
C THR A 908 -36.92 6.27 52.06
N THR A 909 -37.24 5.67 53.20
CA THR A 909 -38.61 5.25 53.53
C THR A 909 -39.50 6.40 54.04
N ALA A 910 -39.06 7.66 53.87
CA ALA A 910 -39.87 8.84 54.11
C ALA A 910 -40.97 8.95 53.04
N ILE A 911 -42.23 9.04 53.44
CA ILE A 911 -43.38 8.93 52.54
C ILE A 911 -44.00 10.30 52.19
N PRO A 912 -44.58 10.48 50.98
CA PRO A 912 -44.53 9.58 49.82
C PRO A 912 -43.26 9.78 48.97
N GLN A 913 -42.76 8.71 48.33
CA GLN A 913 -41.70 8.78 47.31
C GLN A 913 -42.28 8.60 45.91
N THR A 914 -41.67 9.25 44.91
CA THR A 914 -42.05 9.08 43.49
C THR A 914 -40.99 8.29 42.74
N LEU A 915 -41.43 7.26 42.01
CA LEU A 915 -40.60 6.43 41.13
C LEU A 915 -41.02 6.64 39.68
N ASN A 916 -40.16 7.21 38.86
CA ASN A 916 -40.37 7.34 37.42
C ASN A 916 -39.95 6.04 36.72
N TYR A 917 -40.74 5.58 35.76
CA TYR A 917 -40.39 4.44 34.91
C TYR A 917 -40.50 4.79 33.43
N THR A 918 -39.66 4.16 32.61
CA THR A 918 -39.70 4.20 31.14
C THR A 918 -39.58 2.79 30.61
N VAL A 919 -40.58 2.34 29.87
CA VAL A 919 -40.56 1.07 29.12
C VAL A 919 -40.28 1.36 27.66
N TYR A 920 -39.22 0.76 27.12
CA TYR A 920 -38.82 0.92 25.72
C TYR A 920 -39.71 0.08 24.77
N PRO A 921 -39.79 0.43 23.48
CA PRO A 921 -40.53 -0.35 22.50
C PRO A 921 -40.09 -1.82 22.45
N SER A 922 -41.05 -2.73 22.30
CA SER A 922 -40.81 -4.14 21.95
C SER A 922 -40.91 -4.29 20.45
N PHE A 923 -40.01 -5.10 19.88
CA PHE A 923 -40.02 -5.47 18.45
C PHE A 923 -40.10 -6.99 18.30
N GLY A 924 -40.64 -7.70 19.30
CA GLY A 924 -40.67 -9.16 19.40
C GLY A 924 -41.91 -9.66 20.16
N SER A 925 -41.79 -10.82 20.84
CA SER A 925 -42.84 -11.41 21.67
C SER A 925 -43.22 -10.53 22.87
N ALA A 926 -44.40 -10.80 23.44
CA ALA A 926 -44.84 -10.14 24.67
C ALA A 926 -43.83 -10.46 25.78
N ARG A 927 -43.46 -9.46 26.58
CA ARG A 927 -42.40 -9.61 27.59
C ARG A 927 -42.83 -9.05 28.94
N GLY A 928 -42.36 -9.71 30.00
CA GLY A 928 -42.66 -9.36 31.38
C GLY A 928 -41.38 -9.18 32.20
N SER A 929 -41.40 -8.26 33.17
CA SER A 929 -40.36 -8.11 34.19
C SER A 929 -40.98 -7.73 35.54
N LEU A 930 -40.15 -7.72 36.57
CA LEU A 930 -40.51 -7.35 37.93
C LEU A 930 -39.59 -6.23 38.39
N ILE A 931 -40.15 -5.16 38.94
CA ILE A 931 -39.38 -4.22 39.76
C ILE A 931 -39.49 -4.74 41.19
N GLN A 932 -38.38 -5.24 41.73
CA GLN A 932 -38.33 -5.79 43.08
C GLN A 932 -37.73 -4.76 44.04
N LEU A 933 -38.47 -4.40 45.09
CA LEU A 933 -37.98 -3.55 46.17
C LEU A 933 -37.31 -4.39 47.26
N SER A 934 -36.27 -3.85 47.89
CA SER A 934 -35.57 -4.49 49.01
C SER A 934 -36.44 -4.70 50.26
N THR A 935 -37.61 -4.04 50.31
CA THR A 935 -38.64 -4.21 51.35
C THR A 935 -39.62 -5.36 51.03
N GLY A 936 -39.38 -6.15 49.98
CA GLY A 936 -40.15 -7.35 49.62
C GLY A 936 -41.28 -7.12 48.61
N ALA A 937 -41.69 -5.88 48.34
CA ALA A 937 -42.73 -5.58 47.37
C ALA A 937 -42.22 -5.66 45.92
N GLY A 938 -43.05 -6.19 45.02
CA GLY A 938 -42.74 -6.33 43.59
C GLY A 938 -43.81 -5.69 42.71
N ILE A 939 -43.40 -5.04 41.62
CA ILE A 939 -44.31 -4.47 40.60
C ILE A 939 -44.13 -5.26 39.31
N GLY A 940 -45.21 -5.90 38.85
CA GLY A 940 -45.22 -6.56 37.55
C GLY A 940 -45.22 -5.52 36.43
N VAL A 941 -44.39 -5.73 35.40
CA VAL A 941 -44.38 -4.90 34.19
C VAL A 941 -44.56 -5.83 32.99
N GLY A 942 -45.71 -5.74 32.33
CA GLY A 942 -46.03 -6.44 31.09
C GLY A 942 -46.03 -5.51 29.88
N GLN A 943 -45.50 -5.99 28.76
CA GLN A 943 -45.54 -5.30 27.48
C GLN A 943 -46.03 -6.24 26.39
N ASN A 944 -47.03 -5.80 25.63
CA ASN A 944 -47.63 -6.57 24.55
C ASN A 944 -46.65 -6.78 23.38
N SER A 945 -46.89 -7.83 22.58
CA SER A 945 -46.19 -8.06 21.31
C SER A 945 -46.65 -7.10 20.21
N THR A 946 -45.77 -6.85 19.23
CA THR A 946 -46.10 -6.13 18.00
C THR A 946 -46.60 -7.06 16.89
N PHE A 947 -47.50 -6.58 16.01
CA PHE A 947 -47.79 -7.19 14.71
C PHE A 947 -46.95 -6.53 13.61
N PHE A 948 -45.70 -6.97 13.43
CA PHE A 948 -44.80 -6.50 12.36
C PHE A 948 -44.13 -7.70 11.68
N SER A 949 -43.83 -7.60 10.38
CA SER A 949 -42.98 -8.55 9.64
C SER A 949 -41.55 -8.56 10.18
N GLN A 950 -40.73 -9.56 9.82
CA GLN A 950 -39.36 -9.66 10.32
C GLN A 950 -38.50 -8.44 9.95
N ASP A 951 -38.67 -7.89 8.75
CA ASP A 951 -37.94 -6.71 8.29
C ASP A 951 -38.42 -5.42 8.96
N GLU A 952 -39.73 -5.26 9.19
CA GLU A 952 -40.25 -4.12 9.94
C GLU A 952 -39.75 -4.11 11.39
N ARG A 953 -39.66 -5.28 12.03
CA ARG A 953 -39.08 -5.43 13.37
C ARG A 953 -37.59 -5.09 13.39
N PHE A 954 -36.84 -5.54 12.38
CA PHE A 954 -35.43 -5.22 12.24
C PHE A 954 -35.21 -3.71 12.05
N VAL A 955 -35.95 -3.08 11.13
CA VAL A 955 -35.86 -1.63 10.89
C VAL A 955 -36.24 -0.84 12.13
N GLY A 956 -37.35 -1.19 12.80
CA GLY A 956 -37.78 -0.55 14.04
C GLY A 956 -36.71 -0.61 15.15
N LEU A 957 -36.07 -1.78 15.30
CA LEU A 957 -34.98 -1.98 16.25
C LEU A 957 -33.76 -1.11 15.91
N VAL A 958 -33.37 -1.00 14.65
CA VAL A 958 -32.23 -0.16 14.21
C VAL A 958 -32.49 1.32 14.50
N TYR A 959 -33.67 1.85 14.15
CA TYR A 959 -34.03 3.25 14.47
C TYR A 959 -33.98 3.52 15.97
N PHE A 960 -34.60 2.66 16.79
CA PHE A 960 -34.61 2.88 18.23
C PHE A 960 -33.22 2.70 18.86
N ALA A 961 -32.43 1.73 18.41
CA ALA A 961 -31.10 1.46 18.95
C ALA A 961 -30.11 2.61 18.67
N PHE A 962 -30.11 3.12 17.44
CA PHE A 962 -29.19 4.18 17.02
C PHE A 962 -29.70 5.56 17.42
N LEU A 963 -30.98 5.86 17.18
CA LEU A 963 -31.52 7.22 17.26
C LEU A 963 -32.41 7.47 18.49
N GLY A 964 -32.75 6.42 19.25
CA GLY A 964 -33.54 6.55 20.48
C GLY A 964 -35.03 6.90 20.26
N ARG A 965 -35.50 6.89 19.00
CA ARG A 965 -36.88 7.18 18.62
C ARG A 965 -37.52 6.04 17.85
N VAL A 966 -38.85 5.96 17.89
CA VAL A 966 -39.63 5.05 17.03
C VAL A 966 -39.70 5.68 15.63
N ALA A 967 -39.50 4.87 14.60
CA ALA A 967 -39.58 5.31 13.21
C ALA A 967 -41.03 5.59 12.79
N ALA A 968 -41.23 6.61 11.97
CA ALA A 968 -42.53 6.86 11.33
C ALA A 968 -42.88 5.71 10.36
N PRO A 969 -44.16 5.41 10.11
CA PRO A 969 -44.57 4.36 9.17
C PRO A 969 -43.95 4.51 7.78
N SER A 970 -43.78 5.75 7.29
CA SER A 970 -43.11 6.04 6.01
C SER A 970 -41.61 5.74 6.03
N GLU A 971 -40.92 5.97 7.16
CA GLU A 971 -39.52 5.63 7.34
C GLU A 971 -39.31 4.11 7.36
N ILE A 972 -40.22 3.38 8.00
CA ILE A 972 -40.22 1.91 8.00
C ILE A 972 -40.43 1.39 6.57
N ALA A 973 -41.48 1.86 5.89
CA ALA A 973 -41.77 1.45 4.51
C ALA A 973 -40.61 1.75 3.55
N PHE A 974 -39.95 2.90 3.69
CA PHE A 974 -38.79 3.25 2.87
C PHE A 974 -37.63 2.26 3.04
N GLN A 975 -37.27 1.93 4.29
CA GLN A 975 -36.15 1.03 4.54
C GLN A 975 -36.48 -0.43 4.22
N VAL A 976 -37.69 -0.89 4.51
CA VAL A 976 -38.15 -2.24 4.14
C VAL A 976 -38.11 -2.42 2.62
N ASN A 977 -38.59 -1.44 1.85
CA ASN A 977 -38.49 -1.48 0.38
C ASN A 977 -37.04 -1.55 -0.12
N ALA A 978 -36.09 -0.92 0.57
CA ALA A 978 -34.67 -1.01 0.23
C ALA A 978 -34.11 -2.43 0.49
N LEU A 979 -34.49 -3.06 1.62
CA LEU A 979 -34.13 -4.45 1.92
C LEU A 979 -34.71 -5.41 0.86
N THR A 980 -35.97 -5.23 0.46
CA THR A 980 -36.61 -6.05 -0.58
C THR A 980 -35.93 -5.91 -1.95
N ARG A 981 -35.29 -4.76 -2.24
CA ARG A 981 -34.52 -4.52 -3.48
C ARG A 981 -33.07 -4.99 -3.41
N GLY A 982 -32.69 -5.71 -2.35
CA GLY A 982 -31.37 -6.34 -2.23
C GLY A 982 -30.35 -5.56 -1.40
N LEU A 983 -30.74 -4.48 -0.69
CA LEU A 983 -29.86 -3.87 0.32
C LEU A 983 -29.66 -4.88 1.46
N SER A 984 -28.41 -5.17 1.81
CA SER A 984 -28.14 -6.07 2.94
C SER A 984 -28.48 -5.40 4.28
N ARG A 985 -28.88 -6.19 5.28
CA ARG A 985 -29.09 -5.70 6.66
C ARG A 985 -27.84 -5.06 7.26
N ALA A 986 -26.65 -5.56 6.91
CA ALA A 986 -25.38 -4.96 7.33
C ALA A 986 -25.12 -3.60 6.68
N ASP A 987 -25.47 -3.42 5.41
CA ASP A 987 -25.39 -2.12 4.73
C ASP A 987 -26.34 -1.10 5.36
N LEU A 988 -27.58 -1.52 5.67
CA LEU A 988 -28.54 -0.67 6.36
C LEU A 988 -27.99 -0.20 7.72
N VAL A 989 -27.52 -1.13 8.57
CA VAL A 989 -26.93 -0.78 9.87
C VAL A 989 -25.70 0.12 9.72
N THR A 990 -24.85 -0.16 8.73
CA THR A 990 -23.65 0.66 8.47
C THR A 990 -24.02 2.08 8.03
N SER A 991 -25.13 2.26 7.32
CA SER A 991 -25.65 3.59 6.95
C SER A 991 -26.07 4.40 8.18
N PHE A 992 -26.72 3.78 9.18
CA PHE A 992 -27.08 4.44 10.44
C PHE A 992 -25.84 4.77 11.27
N LEU A 993 -24.88 3.84 11.36
CA LEU A 993 -23.61 4.03 12.06
C LEU A 993 -22.82 5.25 11.54
N ASN A 994 -22.92 5.53 10.24
CA ASN A 994 -22.22 6.64 9.59
C ASN A 994 -23.09 7.89 9.39
N SER A 995 -24.38 7.84 9.76
CA SER A 995 -25.32 8.95 9.57
C SER A 995 -24.93 10.18 10.40
N ASN A 996 -25.23 11.38 9.88
CA ASN A 996 -25.03 12.62 10.63
C ASN A 996 -25.84 12.63 11.92
N GLU A 997 -27.08 12.12 11.89
CA GLU A 997 -27.96 12.04 13.08
C GLU A 997 -27.32 11.20 14.19
N PHE A 998 -26.75 10.03 13.87
CA PHE A 998 -26.06 9.19 14.86
C PHE A 998 -24.72 9.78 15.32
N ASN A 999 -24.01 10.47 14.42
CA ASN A 999 -22.76 11.15 14.76
C ASN A 999 -22.99 12.26 15.80
N PHE A 1000 -24.03 13.08 15.61
CA PHE A 1000 -24.40 14.16 16.53
C PHE A 1000 -25.16 13.67 17.78
N SER A 1001 -25.50 12.39 17.87
CA SER A 1001 -26.17 11.80 19.04
C SER A 1001 -25.33 10.69 19.68
N GLY A 1002 -25.54 9.43 19.30
CA GLY A 1002 -24.93 8.26 19.92
C GLY A 1002 -23.39 8.31 19.98
N ARG A 1003 -22.73 8.76 18.90
CA ARG A 1003 -21.26 8.87 18.90
C ARG A 1003 -20.77 10.06 19.72
N PHE A 1004 -21.43 11.22 19.64
CA PHE A 1004 -21.12 12.37 20.48
C PHE A 1004 -21.20 12.01 21.98
N ILE A 1005 -22.24 11.29 22.38
CA ILE A 1005 -22.44 10.87 23.78
C ILE A 1005 -21.34 9.94 24.25
N ALA A 1006 -20.97 8.92 23.46
CA ALA A 1006 -19.85 8.04 23.80
C ALA A 1006 -18.53 8.85 23.90
N GLY A 1007 -18.39 9.89 23.08
CA GLY A 1007 -17.27 10.80 23.13
C GLY A 1007 -17.19 11.66 24.39
N LEU A 1008 -18.30 11.96 25.07
CA LEU A 1008 -18.26 12.66 26.36
C LEU A 1008 -17.47 11.87 27.42
N TYR A 1009 -17.65 10.54 27.47
CA TYR A 1009 -16.94 9.68 28.40
C TYR A 1009 -15.46 9.56 28.05
N VAL A 1010 -15.14 9.27 26.78
CA VAL A 1010 -13.76 9.09 26.34
C VAL A 1010 -12.98 10.40 26.37
N GLY A 1011 -13.57 11.47 25.85
CA GLY A 1011 -12.92 12.75 25.65
C GLY A 1011 -12.88 13.66 26.88
N LEU A 1012 -13.92 13.65 27.73
CA LEU A 1012 -13.96 14.50 28.93
C LEU A 1012 -13.63 13.75 30.22
N LEU A 1013 -13.99 12.47 30.34
CA LEU A 1013 -13.75 11.70 31.57
C LEU A 1013 -12.57 10.73 31.44
N ASN A 1014 -11.95 10.62 30.26
CA ASN A 1014 -10.84 9.70 29.98
C ASN A 1014 -11.15 8.25 30.38
N ARG A 1015 -12.37 7.78 30.11
CA ARG A 1015 -12.77 6.39 30.30
C ARG A 1015 -13.81 5.96 29.25
N ASP A 1016 -13.98 4.67 29.08
CA ASP A 1016 -15.06 4.16 28.22
C ASP A 1016 -16.44 4.44 28.85
N ALA A 1017 -17.41 4.62 27.98
CA ALA A 1017 -18.81 4.65 28.37
C ALA A 1017 -19.26 3.24 28.75
N ASP A 1018 -20.07 3.14 29.79
CA ASP A 1018 -20.87 1.94 30.05
C ASP A 1018 -22.23 2.07 29.34
N PHE A 1019 -22.84 0.94 29.00
CA PHE A 1019 -24.08 0.89 28.25
C PHE A 1019 -25.22 1.64 28.96
N GLY A 1020 -25.33 1.50 30.29
CA GLY A 1020 -26.38 2.15 31.07
C GLY A 1020 -26.27 3.68 31.05
N GLY A 1021 -25.07 4.21 31.28
CA GLY A 1021 -24.77 5.63 31.21
C GLY A 1021 -24.99 6.20 29.81
N TRP A 1022 -24.46 5.53 28.79
CA TRP A 1022 -24.66 5.95 27.40
C TRP A 1022 -26.14 5.97 27.01
N LEU A 1023 -26.89 4.93 27.37
CA LEU A 1023 -28.32 4.80 27.07
C LEU A 1023 -29.15 5.91 27.72
N PHE A 1024 -28.87 6.23 28.99
CA PHE A 1024 -29.53 7.32 29.70
C PHE A 1024 -29.33 8.67 28.99
N GLN A 1025 -28.08 9.01 28.64
CA GLN A 1025 -27.77 10.27 27.96
C GLN A 1025 -28.35 10.31 26.54
N ARG A 1026 -28.34 9.18 25.82
CA ARG A 1026 -28.96 9.05 24.49
C ARG A 1026 -30.45 9.33 24.55
N ASN A 1027 -31.15 8.78 25.53
CA ASN A 1027 -32.58 9.00 25.69
C ASN A 1027 -32.88 10.45 26.09
N ALA A 1028 -32.07 11.05 26.96
CA ALA A 1028 -32.20 12.46 27.32
C ALA A 1028 -32.04 13.37 26.09
N LEU A 1029 -31.09 13.06 25.20
CA LEU A 1029 -30.89 13.81 23.96
C LEU A 1029 -32.02 13.58 22.94
N ALA A 1030 -32.45 12.33 22.76
CA ALA A 1030 -33.49 11.96 21.79
C ALA A 1030 -34.88 12.51 22.18
N THR A 1031 -35.16 12.66 23.47
CA THR A 1031 -36.42 13.22 23.99
C THR A 1031 -36.39 14.74 24.15
N GLY A 1032 -35.26 15.39 23.87
CA GLY A 1032 -35.08 16.83 24.07
C GLY A 1032 -34.95 17.26 25.54
N PHE A 1033 -34.88 16.31 26.49
CA PHE A 1033 -34.64 16.59 27.90
C PHE A 1033 -33.27 17.25 28.14
N ALA A 1034 -32.29 16.94 27.30
CA ALA A 1034 -31.00 17.61 27.25
C ALA A 1034 -30.60 17.88 25.80
N ASN A 1035 -29.85 18.96 25.56
CA ASN A 1035 -29.13 19.19 24.30
C ASN A 1035 -27.64 18.92 24.50
N GLN A 1036 -26.85 18.89 23.42
CA GLN A 1036 -25.41 18.60 23.49
C GLN A 1036 -24.64 19.51 24.47
N ASN A 1037 -24.94 20.81 24.51
CA ASN A 1037 -24.30 21.75 25.43
C ASN A 1037 -24.67 21.47 26.88
N GLN A 1038 -25.94 21.13 27.15
CA GLN A 1038 -26.38 20.72 28.48
C GLN A 1038 -25.68 19.44 28.93
N LEU A 1039 -25.49 18.47 28.02
CA LEU A 1039 -24.73 17.25 28.31
C LEU A 1039 -23.27 17.54 28.65
N VAL A 1040 -22.59 18.37 27.85
CA VAL A 1040 -21.21 18.79 28.14
C VAL A 1040 -21.13 19.52 29.48
N SER A 1041 -22.06 20.43 29.76
CA SER A 1041 -22.13 21.13 31.05
C SER A 1041 -22.29 20.16 32.22
N ASN A 1042 -23.16 19.14 32.08
CA ASN A 1042 -23.39 18.13 33.12
C ASN A 1042 -22.12 17.29 33.37
N PHE A 1043 -21.35 16.96 32.32
CA PHE A 1043 -20.11 16.20 32.46
C PHE A 1043 -19.00 17.03 33.09
N LEU A 1044 -18.81 18.28 32.66
CA LEU A 1044 -17.82 19.21 33.25
C LEU A 1044 -18.17 19.59 34.70
N GLY A 1045 -19.45 19.57 35.07
CA GLY A 1045 -19.92 19.80 36.44
C GLY A 1045 -20.04 18.53 37.29
N SER A 1046 -19.71 17.36 36.74
CA SER A 1046 -19.89 16.09 37.44
C SER A 1046 -18.88 15.91 38.57
N PRO A 1047 -19.25 15.24 39.68
CA PRO A 1047 -18.29 14.87 40.72
C PRO A 1047 -17.08 14.11 40.15
N GLU A 1048 -17.26 13.30 39.11
CA GLU A 1048 -16.17 12.58 38.46
C GLU A 1048 -15.17 13.51 37.78
N TRP A 1049 -15.65 14.52 37.04
CA TRP A 1049 -14.78 15.53 36.44
C TRP A 1049 -14.02 16.31 37.53
N VAL A 1050 -14.74 16.79 38.55
CA VAL A 1050 -14.15 17.57 39.63
C VAL A 1050 -13.09 16.76 40.39
N LEU A 1051 -13.33 15.47 40.63
CA LEU A 1051 -12.35 14.58 41.26
C LEU A 1051 -11.11 14.32 40.37
N LYS A 1052 -11.28 14.20 39.05
CA LYS A 1052 -10.17 13.90 38.13
C LYS A 1052 -9.33 15.13 37.76
N PHE A 1053 -9.98 16.27 37.53
CA PHE A 1053 -9.35 17.43 36.91
C PHE A 1053 -9.54 18.72 37.72
N GLY A 1054 -10.34 18.72 38.79
CA GLY A 1054 -10.60 19.89 39.60
C GLY A 1054 -11.22 21.03 38.80
N ASN A 1055 -10.72 22.25 39.04
CA ASN A 1055 -11.07 23.45 38.28
C ASN A 1055 -9.82 24.00 37.56
N PRO A 1056 -9.42 23.41 36.43
CA PRO A 1056 -8.14 23.71 35.78
C PRO A 1056 -8.13 25.14 35.23
N ALA A 1057 -6.96 25.78 35.15
CA ALA A 1057 -6.80 27.08 34.49
C ALA A 1057 -7.14 26.98 32.99
N ASN A 1058 -7.44 28.09 32.30
CA ASN A 1058 -7.85 28.05 30.88
C ASN A 1058 -6.83 27.34 29.97
N SER A 1059 -5.53 27.60 30.18
CA SER A 1059 -4.46 26.94 29.42
C SER A 1059 -4.39 25.43 29.68
N GLU A 1060 -4.64 25.01 30.92
CA GLU A 1060 -4.65 23.61 31.30
C GLU A 1060 -5.90 22.91 30.75
N PHE A 1061 -7.07 23.53 30.88
CA PHE A 1061 -8.33 23.05 30.30
C PHE A 1061 -8.19 22.81 28.79
N VAL A 1062 -7.63 23.76 28.04
CA VAL A 1062 -7.39 23.61 26.60
C VAL A 1062 -6.44 22.44 26.31
N ARG A 1063 -5.35 22.28 27.08
CA ARG A 1063 -4.42 21.14 26.91
C ARG A 1063 -5.09 19.80 27.19
N LEU A 1064 -5.99 19.71 28.17
CA LEU A 1064 -6.79 18.51 28.43
C LEU A 1064 -7.67 18.14 27.22
N LEU A 1065 -8.28 19.13 26.56
CA LEU A 1065 -9.08 18.88 25.34
C LEU A 1065 -8.21 18.32 24.21
N TYR A 1066 -7.04 18.91 23.93
CA TYR A 1066 -6.12 18.37 22.93
C TYR A 1066 -5.68 16.94 23.25
N ARG A 1067 -5.26 16.70 24.51
CA ARG A 1067 -4.72 15.42 24.94
C ARG A 1067 -5.74 14.29 24.95
N TYR A 1068 -6.93 14.53 25.50
CA TYR A 1068 -7.91 13.47 25.74
C TYR A 1068 -8.98 13.35 24.66
N ILE A 1069 -9.29 14.44 23.96
CA ILE A 1069 -10.22 14.41 22.81
C ILE A 1069 -9.41 14.11 21.55
N LEU A 1070 -8.44 14.95 21.20
CA LEU A 1070 -7.71 14.83 19.92
C LEU A 1070 -6.53 13.86 19.95
N LEU A 1071 -6.22 13.28 21.11
CA LEU A 1071 -5.15 12.30 21.32
C LEU A 1071 -3.75 12.79 20.90
N ARG A 1072 -3.53 14.11 21.01
CA ARG A 1072 -2.23 14.73 20.73
C ARG A 1072 -1.98 15.92 21.64
N GLU A 1073 -0.74 16.37 21.70
CA GLU A 1073 -0.44 17.66 22.29
C GLU A 1073 -0.77 18.79 21.29
N GLY A 1074 -1.49 19.81 21.76
CA GLY A 1074 -1.68 21.05 21.01
C GLY A 1074 -0.35 21.81 20.96
N THR A 1075 0.01 22.33 19.78
CA THR A 1075 1.14 23.25 19.66
C THR A 1075 0.88 24.50 20.51
N GLN A 1076 1.94 25.21 20.90
CA GLN A 1076 1.77 26.39 21.76
C GLN A 1076 0.89 27.46 21.08
N ALA A 1077 0.96 27.59 19.75
CA ALA A 1077 0.12 28.52 18.99
C ALA A 1077 -1.37 28.12 19.03
N GLU A 1078 -1.68 26.83 18.85
CA GLU A 1078 -3.04 26.31 18.94
C GLU A 1078 -3.63 26.49 20.34
N VAL A 1079 -2.84 26.19 21.39
CA VAL A 1079 -3.27 26.39 22.78
C VAL A 1079 -3.56 27.88 23.04
N ASN A 1080 -2.67 28.77 22.60
CA ASN A 1080 -2.86 30.22 22.76
C ASN A 1080 -4.13 30.71 22.05
N PHE A 1081 -4.41 30.22 20.83
CA PHE A 1081 -5.61 30.59 20.08
C PHE A 1081 -6.89 30.26 20.85
N GLN A 1082 -6.99 29.05 21.39
CA GLN A 1082 -8.18 28.62 22.15
C GLN A 1082 -8.28 29.30 23.52
N VAL A 1083 -7.15 29.53 24.19
CA VAL A 1083 -7.12 30.29 25.45
C VAL A 1083 -7.61 31.73 25.24
N ASN A 1084 -7.20 32.37 24.15
CA ASN A 1084 -7.67 33.71 23.80
C ASN A 1084 -9.18 33.73 23.56
N ALA A 1085 -9.73 32.69 22.91
CA ALA A 1085 -11.17 32.56 22.72
C ALA A 1085 -11.94 32.46 24.06
N LEU A 1086 -11.43 31.68 25.01
CA LEU A 1086 -12.00 31.59 26.38
C LEU A 1086 -11.91 32.94 27.11
N ASN A 1087 -10.76 33.61 27.03
CA ASN A 1087 -10.56 34.92 27.66
C ASN A 1087 -11.45 36.01 27.04
N ALA A 1088 -11.79 35.87 25.75
CA ALA A 1088 -12.70 36.76 25.02
C ALA A 1088 -14.20 36.43 25.23
N GLY A 1089 -14.54 35.49 26.12
CA GLY A 1089 -15.92 35.20 26.51
C GLY A 1089 -16.52 33.91 25.94
N SER A 1090 -15.74 33.09 25.23
CA SER A 1090 -16.20 31.74 24.84
C SER A 1090 -16.34 30.86 26.08
N THR A 1091 -17.41 30.06 26.16
CA THR A 1091 -17.62 29.17 27.30
C THR A 1091 -16.83 27.88 27.15
N ARG A 1092 -16.40 27.29 28.27
CA ARG A 1092 -15.76 25.95 28.28
C ARG A 1092 -16.65 24.87 27.70
N VAL A 1093 -17.96 25.01 27.89
CA VAL A 1093 -18.99 24.12 27.33
C VAL A 1093 -18.98 24.19 25.80
N ALA A 1094 -19.02 25.39 25.22
CA ALA A 1094 -19.00 25.56 23.77
C ALA A 1094 -17.69 25.05 23.16
N LEU A 1095 -16.55 25.31 23.81
CA LEU A 1095 -15.25 24.85 23.34
C LEU A 1095 -15.13 23.32 23.36
N ALA A 1096 -15.52 22.68 24.47
CA ALA A 1096 -15.50 21.21 24.58
C ALA A 1096 -16.46 20.55 23.58
N ALA A 1097 -17.67 21.12 23.39
CA ALA A 1097 -18.62 20.65 22.38
C ALA A 1097 -18.05 20.77 20.96
N ALA A 1098 -17.32 21.84 20.66
CA ALA A 1098 -16.67 22.03 19.35
C ALA A 1098 -15.60 20.95 19.10
N PHE A 1099 -14.72 20.69 20.09
CA PHE A 1099 -13.67 19.65 19.99
C PHE A 1099 -14.26 18.26 19.74
N LEU A 1100 -15.32 17.89 20.49
CA LEU A 1100 -16.02 16.61 20.35
C LEU A 1100 -16.76 16.43 19.00
N ASN A 1101 -17.03 17.53 18.28
CA ASN A 1101 -17.67 17.48 16.97
C ASN A 1101 -16.67 17.55 15.80
N THR A 1102 -15.36 17.65 16.05
CA THR A 1102 -14.35 17.71 14.99
C THR A 1102 -14.19 16.39 14.25
N THR A 1103 -13.83 16.44 12.96
CA THR A 1103 -13.43 15.26 12.18
C THR A 1103 -12.18 14.59 12.76
N GLU A 1104 -11.27 15.37 13.34
CA GLU A 1104 -10.06 14.87 13.99
C GLU A 1104 -10.39 13.95 15.18
N PHE A 1105 -11.29 14.37 16.08
CA PHE A 1105 -11.78 13.50 17.15
C PHE A 1105 -12.40 12.21 16.62
N ARG A 1106 -13.19 12.33 15.54
CA ARG A 1106 -13.90 11.21 14.92
C ARG A 1106 -12.95 10.16 14.34
N ILE A 1107 -11.82 10.58 13.78
CA ILE A 1107 -10.80 9.69 13.24
C ILE A 1107 -9.93 9.13 14.37
N GLY A 1108 -9.42 9.99 15.26
CA GLY A 1108 -8.47 9.60 16.31
C GLY A 1108 -9.02 8.59 17.32
N THR A 1109 -10.29 8.72 17.70
CA THR A 1109 -10.97 7.76 18.62
C THR A 1109 -11.85 6.75 17.89
N GLY A 1110 -11.78 6.71 16.56
CA GLY A 1110 -12.72 6.02 15.68
C GLY A 1110 -12.95 4.56 16.01
N ALA A 1111 -11.88 3.76 16.12
CA ALA A 1111 -11.96 2.33 16.40
C ALA A 1111 -12.52 2.02 17.79
N ARG A 1112 -12.07 2.77 18.81
CA ARG A 1112 -12.50 2.61 20.21
C ARG A 1112 -13.99 2.89 20.38
N LEU A 1113 -14.48 4.02 19.85
CA LEU A 1113 -15.89 4.37 19.90
C LEU A 1113 -16.75 3.40 19.08
N THR A 1114 -16.31 3.02 17.87
CA THR A 1114 -17.06 2.06 17.03
C THR A 1114 -17.22 0.71 17.72
N ALA A 1115 -16.17 0.18 18.34
CA ALA A 1115 -16.24 -1.11 19.03
C ALA A 1115 -17.27 -1.11 20.17
N PHE A 1116 -17.30 -0.05 20.99
CA PHE A 1116 -18.33 0.14 22.01
C PHE A 1116 -19.73 0.27 21.39
N LEU A 1117 -19.89 1.17 20.42
CA LEU A 1117 -21.18 1.49 19.82
C LEU A 1117 -21.82 0.29 19.13
N LEU A 1118 -21.04 -0.62 18.52
CA LEU A 1118 -21.58 -1.85 17.93
C LEU A 1118 -22.21 -2.77 18.98
N HIS A 1119 -21.62 -2.92 20.17
CA HIS A 1119 -22.25 -3.69 21.26
C HIS A 1119 -23.45 -2.94 21.83
N ALA A 1120 -23.31 -1.63 22.07
CA ALA A 1120 -24.37 -0.82 22.65
C ALA A 1120 -25.64 -0.79 21.79
N THR A 1121 -25.50 -0.60 20.47
CA THR A 1121 -26.65 -0.50 19.55
C THR A 1121 -27.18 -1.88 19.15
N LEU A 1122 -26.32 -2.83 18.78
CA LEU A 1122 -26.79 -4.12 18.24
C LEU A 1122 -27.06 -5.16 19.32
N LEU A 1123 -26.34 -5.15 20.44
CA LEU A 1123 -26.48 -6.16 21.51
C LEU A 1123 -27.08 -5.58 22.81
N SER A 1124 -27.14 -4.26 22.96
CA SER A 1124 -27.70 -3.57 24.13
C SER A 1124 -27.12 -4.05 25.46
N ARG A 1125 -25.79 -4.17 25.46
CA ARG A 1125 -24.95 -4.45 26.63
C ARG A 1125 -23.56 -3.91 26.39
N ASP A 1126 -22.75 -3.92 27.44
CA ASP A 1126 -21.31 -3.73 27.32
C ASP A 1126 -20.67 -4.93 26.60
N GLY A 1127 -19.63 -4.63 25.80
CA GLY A 1127 -18.76 -5.66 25.25
C GLY A 1127 -17.81 -6.17 26.33
N LEU A 1128 -17.62 -7.49 26.42
CA LEU A 1128 -16.57 -8.05 27.27
C LEU A 1128 -15.21 -7.49 26.85
N ALA A 1129 -14.27 -7.37 27.79
CA ALA A 1129 -12.96 -6.77 27.52
C ALA A 1129 -12.26 -7.40 26.29
N ALA A 1130 -12.34 -8.73 26.16
CA ALA A 1130 -11.80 -9.46 25.01
C ALA A 1130 -12.54 -9.18 23.70
N GLU A 1131 -13.88 -9.05 23.73
CA GLU A 1131 -14.69 -8.74 22.55
C GLU A 1131 -14.40 -7.34 22.02
N THR A 1132 -14.24 -6.37 22.94
CA THR A 1132 -13.94 -4.98 22.62
C THR A 1132 -12.51 -4.83 22.10
N ALA A 1133 -11.51 -5.43 22.77
CA ALA A 1133 -10.13 -5.40 22.33
C ALA A 1133 -9.94 -6.03 20.94
N SER A 1134 -10.62 -7.16 20.68
CA SER A 1134 -10.61 -7.82 19.36
C SER A 1134 -11.16 -6.91 18.26
N LYS A 1135 -12.32 -6.26 18.48
CA LYS A 1135 -12.90 -5.36 17.49
C LYS A 1135 -12.06 -4.11 17.25
N ILE A 1136 -11.45 -3.54 18.30
CA ILE A 1136 -10.53 -2.39 18.16
C ILE A 1136 -9.31 -2.78 17.32
N ALA A 1137 -8.67 -3.92 17.63
CA ALA A 1137 -7.51 -4.40 16.89
C ALA A 1137 -7.83 -4.59 15.40
N ARG A 1138 -9.00 -5.15 15.10
CA ARG A 1138 -9.47 -5.37 13.72
C ARG A 1138 -9.80 -4.06 13.00
N LEU A 1139 -10.46 -3.11 13.65
CA LEU A 1139 -10.74 -1.79 13.07
C LEU A 1139 -9.44 -1.00 12.81
N ASN A 1140 -8.45 -1.09 13.69
CA ASN A 1140 -7.14 -0.48 13.48
C ASN A 1140 -6.34 -1.17 12.36
N ALA A 1141 -6.59 -2.47 12.12
CA ALA A 1141 -6.10 -3.21 10.96
C ALA A 1141 -6.95 -2.96 9.68
N SER A 1142 -7.74 -1.89 9.65
CA SER A 1142 -8.59 -1.48 8.53
C SER A 1142 -9.64 -2.51 8.10
N VAL A 1143 -10.05 -3.44 8.99
CA VAL A 1143 -11.23 -4.29 8.75
C VAL A 1143 -12.47 -3.39 8.68
N PRO A 1144 -13.27 -3.46 7.60
CA PRO A 1144 -14.45 -2.62 7.47
C PRO A 1144 -15.44 -2.85 8.63
N ALA A 1145 -15.99 -1.75 9.18
CA ALA A 1145 -17.01 -1.84 10.22
C ALA A 1145 -18.23 -2.69 9.79
N LYS A 1146 -18.56 -2.69 8.49
CA LYS A 1146 -19.61 -3.55 7.90
C LYS A 1146 -19.37 -5.05 8.19
N THR A 1147 -18.13 -5.51 8.15
CA THR A 1147 -17.78 -6.92 8.45
C THR A 1147 -18.11 -7.26 9.90
N LEU A 1148 -17.77 -6.37 10.83
CA LEU A 1148 -18.09 -6.54 12.25
C LEU A 1148 -19.58 -6.47 12.52
N VAL A 1149 -20.30 -5.60 11.80
CA VAL A 1149 -21.76 -5.53 11.83
C VAL A 1149 -22.35 -6.87 11.38
N GLN A 1150 -21.92 -7.41 10.25
CA GLN A 1150 -22.42 -8.68 9.72
C GLN A 1150 -22.22 -9.83 10.72
N GLU A 1151 -21.04 -9.95 11.32
CA GLU A 1151 -20.76 -10.95 12.36
C GLU A 1151 -21.69 -10.85 13.58
N ILE A 1152 -22.03 -9.63 14.00
CA ILE A 1152 -22.98 -9.43 15.10
C ILE A 1152 -24.40 -9.80 14.66
N LEU A 1153 -24.79 -9.46 13.43
CA LEU A 1153 -26.11 -9.82 12.90
C LEU A 1153 -26.30 -11.33 12.76
N ASP A 1154 -25.21 -12.06 12.45
CA ASP A 1154 -25.19 -13.53 12.36
C ASP A 1154 -25.08 -14.21 13.74
N ASN A 1155 -24.86 -13.44 14.81
CA ASN A 1155 -24.74 -13.97 16.16
C ASN A 1155 -26.12 -14.37 16.71
N PRO A 1156 -26.27 -15.57 17.31
CA PRO A 1156 -27.51 -16.00 17.96
C PRO A 1156 -28.04 -15.01 19.01
N GLU A 1157 -27.16 -14.28 19.69
CA GLU A 1157 -27.51 -13.23 20.66
C GLU A 1157 -28.31 -12.10 20.00
N PHE A 1158 -27.97 -11.69 18.78
CA PHE A 1158 -28.74 -10.72 18.02
C PHE A 1158 -30.04 -11.32 17.49
N GLY A 1159 -29.98 -12.57 16.97
CA GLY A 1159 -31.14 -13.30 16.46
C GLY A 1159 -32.29 -13.38 17.48
N ALA A 1160 -31.98 -13.65 18.74
CA ALA A 1160 -32.95 -13.69 19.84
C ALA A 1160 -33.72 -12.38 20.07
N ARG A 1161 -33.22 -11.25 19.56
CA ARG A 1161 -33.87 -9.92 19.71
C ARG A 1161 -34.87 -9.61 18.61
N THR A 1162 -34.82 -10.36 17.50
CA THR A 1162 -35.67 -10.15 16.31
C THR A 1162 -36.58 -11.35 16.01
N SER A 1163 -36.37 -12.47 16.71
CA SER A 1163 -37.24 -13.65 16.73
C SER A 1163 -38.52 -13.39 17.54
N GLY A 1164 -39.64 -13.96 17.09
CA GLY A 1164 -40.94 -13.88 17.78
C GLY A 1164 -41.13 -14.88 18.92
N ASN A 1165 -40.05 -15.53 19.39
CA ASN A 1165 -40.03 -16.43 20.54
C ASN A 1165 -39.34 -15.74 21.70
#